data_AF-A0A946Y8V3-F1
#
_entry.id   AF-A0A946Y8V3-F1
#
_cell.length_a   1.000
_cell.length_b   1.000
_cell.length_c   1.000
_cell.angle_alpha   90.00
_cell.angle_beta   90.00
_cell.angle_gamma   90.00
#
_symmetry.space_group_name_H-M   'P 1'
#
loop_
_entity.id
_entity.type
_entity.pdbx_description
1 polymer ?
#
loop_
_entity_poly.entity_id
_entity_poly.type
_entity_poly.pdbx_seq_one_letter_code
_entity_poly.pdbx_strand_id
1 'polypeptide(L)'
;MSELFRAIATEQLVAWIGRELDDRGSIFGIPRRYFFVPATDAPYRTRIFGQRLDTPIGPAAGPHSQMAQNIVAAWLCGARYIELKTVQTLDVLDVSKPCIDMEDEGYNVEWSQELKVYESFDEYLRAWVLVHALHDMLGFSGEAPGVVFNMSVGYDFAGIQQPNVQWFLDQMHDCSEYKQSVVDEVAKFYPAVRDLEIPDCISDNVTLSTMHGCPPGEIERISSYLLRERGLHTLVKLNPTLLGPQRVRQILNQELNYRDITVPDLAFEHDLDYADAVPMLTRLRTCATECGLEFGVKLTNTLEVENARPVFDASQDMSYLSGRPLHAISVNLAHTLAEEFDGSLPMSFSAGANCFNVASLLSAGMRTVTVCSDLLKTGGYLRLLDYFESLEAAFAAAGASDIDNFIVELAGEGMDLNSAARANLRRYAARVSGDADYKKDAFAESHTKAARELGLFDCISAPCVDECPLHQKVPQYMNAVRDGNLALAGRIVHEDNPMPSVLGRICDHECERACVRNHLDEPLAIRDIKRFITDHARAPEDGPVAPATGVKVAIIGAGPGGMAAALELARGGAGVEIFEQQAYAGGMVGGVVPEYRLPRTVFDRDFRPLADLGVKIHYKQRAGVDFRLADLREAGFDAVVITVGAQLGKRLGLEGEDCQGVFDALEFLRRSKAKEPVDIGRRIGVIGAGDTAMDCARTACRYPGTEVKLIYRRSIEQMPADREEIEQLLQEGAEVVEFAKPERLVVRDGRLRALTCRRTAYAGDRDASGRKIPHEVPDSDFDVPLDAIILAISQHALLDFFDEQAIDVNERGFIRVNPDSFESSIPGIYAGGDAVNDGPASIVKAAAAGKAIARRILGHRAPSRGETILPQDVAGLLRHRSHRRRRIAAPVTPTESRDRDTEVMRTYVEEEARSEATRCLDCHTFCSLCVGVCPNLALQTYRSDEPGRQAFQVAVIADLCNECGNCTTFCPTSGRPYRDKPRLYLNRQDFDEQQDNAFMIFHENGGWSMDGRFAGNTHHIDLQGDGASDAHALAMYTLLRGMRQSAAFLPTAMADAVAEKSNRPLPEFEA
;
A
#
# COMPACT_ATOMS: atom_id res chain seq x y z
N MET A 1 23.84 7.94 14.41
CA MET A 1 23.06 7.35 13.29
C MET A 1 24.05 6.59 12.42
N SER A 2 23.64 5.50 11.79
CA SER A 2 24.61 4.48 11.38
C SER A 2 25.42 4.89 10.15
N GLU A 3 26.73 5.08 10.31
CA GLU A 3 27.75 5.08 9.24
C GLU A 3 27.99 3.64 8.69
N LEU A 4 26.99 2.76 8.77
CA LEU A 4 27.14 1.31 8.56
C LEU A 4 26.88 0.85 7.11
N PHE A 5 26.38 1.73 6.23
CA PHE A 5 26.10 1.35 4.85
C PHE A 5 27.42 1.17 4.07
N ARG A 6 27.78 -0.08 3.75
CA ARG A 6 29.06 -0.45 3.15
C ARG A 6 28.88 -1.48 2.04
N ALA A 7 29.70 -1.37 1.01
CA ALA A 7 29.81 -2.38 -0.03
C ALA A 7 30.45 -3.66 0.53
N ILE A 8 29.97 -4.83 0.09
CA ILE A 8 30.62 -6.11 0.38
C ILE A 8 31.82 -6.32 -0.54
N ALA A 9 32.71 -7.26 -0.19
CA ALA A 9 33.85 -7.58 -1.04
C ALA A 9 33.40 -8.26 -2.36
N THR A 10 34.16 -8.10 -3.45
CA THR A 10 33.88 -8.75 -4.74
C THR A 10 33.77 -10.28 -4.59
N GLU A 11 34.64 -10.89 -3.78
CA GLU A 11 34.58 -12.33 -3.50
C GLU A 11 33.26 -12.75 -2.86
N GLN A 12 32.75 -11.97 -1.88
CA GLN A 12 31.47 -12.24 -1.22
C GLN A 12 30.29 -12.08 -2.19
N LEU A 13 30.33 -11.05 -3.04
CA LEU A 13 29.30 -10.80 -4.05
C LEU A 13 29.22 -11.94 -5.08
N VAL A 14 30.37 -12.39 -5.59
CA VAL A 14 30.46 -13.50 -6.54
C VAL A 14 30.06 -14.82 -5.88
N ALA A 15 30.50 -15.07 -4.64
CA ALA A 15 30.09 -16.24 -3.88
C ALA A 15 28.58 -16.28 -3.62
N TRP A 16 27.97 -15.12 -3.34
CA TRP A 16 26.53 -15.00 -3.20
C TRP A 16 25.83 -15.42 -4.49
N ILE A 17 26.19 -14.81 -5.63
CA ILE A 17 25.63 -15.17 -6.95
C ILE A 17 25.77 -16.67 -7.22
N GLY A 18 26.99 -17.21 -7.07
CA GLY A 18 27.30 -18.58 -7.44
C GLY A 18 26.58 -19.62 -6.60
N ARG A 19 26.70 -19.52 -5.27
CA ARG A 19 26.06 -20.49 -4.37
C ARG A 19 24.55 -20.42 -4.45
N GLU A 20 23.97 -19.22 -4.57
CA GLU A 20 22.53 -19.10 -4.70
C GLU A 20 22.02 -19.70 -6.02
N LEU A 21 22.76 -19.51 -7.12
CA LEU A 21 22.41 -20.09 -8.41
C LEU A 21 22.49 -21.62 -8.37
N ASP A 22 23.55 -22.18 -7.78
CA ASP A 22 23.76 -23.62 -7.68
C ASP A 22 22.79 -24.31 -6.72
N ASP A 23 22.59 -23.74 -5.51
CA ASP A 23 21.81 -24.37 -4.46
C ASP A 23 20.29 -24.14 -4.62
N ARG A 24 19.88 -23.04 -5.24
CA ARG A 24 18.47 -22.57 -5.25
C ARG A 24 17.93 -22.26 -6.63
N GLY A 25 18.78 -22.17 -7.64
CA GLY A 25 18.38 -21.69 -8.96
C GLY A 25 17.86 -20.25 -8.91
N SER A 26 18.47 -19.39 -8.10
CA SER A 26 18.14 -17.96 -8.01
C SER A 26 19.39 -17.10 -7.85
N ILE A 27 19.29 -15.81 -8.16
CA ILE A 27 20.35 -14.82 -7.88
C ILE A 27 19.68 -13.65 -7.15
N PHE A 28 20.18 -13.31 -5.96
CA PHE A 28 19.63 -12.25 -5.10
C PHE A 28 18.14 -12.41 -4.79
N GLY A 29 17.69 -13.66 -4.62
CA GLY A 29 16.30 -14.03 -4.41
C GLY A 29 15.43 -14.03 -5.67
N ILE A 30 15.98 -13.67 -6.84
CA ILE A 30 15.27 -13.69 -8.14
C ILE A 30 15.37 -15.11 -8.72
N PRO A 31 14.27 -15.85 -8.88
CA PRO A 31 14.31 -17.20 -9.43
C PRO A 31 14.72 -17.21 -10.89
N ARG A 32 15.60 -18.16 -11.29
CA ARG A 32 16.15 -18.27 -12.66
C ARG A 32 15.09 -18.32 -13.76
N ARG A 33 13.94 -18.94 -13.50
CA ARG A 33 12.83 -19.02 -14.46
C ARG A 33 12.14 -17.68 -14.75
N TYR A 34 12.45 -16.63 -13.99
CA TYR A 34 11.96 -15.26 -14.20
C TYR A 34 13.06 -14.30 -14.60
N PHE A 35 14.26 -14.81 -14.92
CA PHE A 35 15.26 -13.99 -15.59
C PHE A 35 14.72 -13.57 -16.96
N PHE A 36 14.69 -12.27 -17.20
CA PHE A 36 14.19 -11.70 -18.44
C PHE A 36 15.26 -11.77 -19.53
N VAL A 37 14.95 -12.54 -20.57
CA VAL A 37 15.76 -12.63 -21.79
C VAL A 37 14.98 -11.97 -22.92
N PRO A 38 15.35 -10.75 -23.35
CA PRO A 38 14.65 -10.07 -24.43
C PRO A 38 14.72 -10.90 -25.72
N ALA A 39 13.59 -11.19 -26.36
CA ALA A 39 13.58 -11.86 -27.66
C ALA A 39 14.39 -11.04 -28.69
N THR A 40 15.12 -11.70 -29.59
CA THR A 40 16.03 -11.05 -30.56
C THR A 40 15.34 -10.10 -31.52
N ASP A 41 14.05 -10.35 -31.77
CA ASP A 41 13.13 -9.63 -32.64
C ASP A 41 12.09 -8.82 -31.85
N ALA A 42 12.30 -8.62 -30.54
CA ALA A 42 11.37 -7.86 -29.72
C ALA A 42 11.20 -6.42 -30.25
N PRO A 43 9.95 -5.93 -30.41
CA PRO A 43 9.68 -4.69 -31.14
C PRO A 43 10.03 -3.42 -30.33
N TYR A 44 10.28 -3.55 -29.03
CA TYR A 44 10.74 -2.45 -28.19
C TYR A 44 12.27 -2.27 -28.19
N ARG A 45 13.04 -3.13 -28.88
CA ARG A 45 14.50 -2.96 -29.01
C ARG A 45 14.83 -1.67 -29.75
N THR A 46 15.86 -0.95 -29.31
CA THR A 46 16.21 0.35 -29.89
C THR A 46 17.71 0.64 -29.80
N ARG A 47 18.11 1.85 -30.21
CA ARG A 47 19.47 2.37 -30.03
C ARG A 47 19.42 3.75 -29.37
N ILE A 48 20.38 4.01 -28.50
CA ILE A 48 20.58 5.32 -27.88
C ILE A 48 22.08 5.59 -27.80
N PHE A 49 22.52 6.82 -28.08
CA PHE A 49 23.94 7.18 -28.07
C PHE A 49 24.77 6.31 -29.02
N GLY A 50 24.19 5.89 -30.15
CA GLY A 50 24.78 4.90 -31.06
C GLY A 50 24.87 3.46 -30.54
N GLN A 51 24.61 3.22 -29.25
CA GLN A 51 24.67 1.92 -28.60
C GLN A 51 23.36 1.13 -28.76
N ARG A 52 23.47 -0.21 -28.79
CA ARG A 52 22.31 -1.11 -28.82
C ARG A 52 21.68 -1.17 -27.43
N LEU A 53 20.35 -1.05 -27.38
CA LEU A 53 19.57 -1.11 -26.15
C LEU A 53 18.45 -2.14 -26.30
N ASP A 54 18.56 -3.26 -25.59
CA ASP A 54 17.61 -4.36 -25.73
C ASP A 54 16.23 -4.08 -25.09
N THR A 55 16.18 -3.18 -24.10
CA THR A 55 14.93 -2.66 -23.55
C THR A 55 15.06 -1.16 -23.22
N PRO A 56 14.07 -0.32 -23.52
CA PRO A 56 14.14 1.12 -23.25
C PRO A 56 13.83 1.48 -21.79
N ILE A 57 13.89 0.50 -20.88
CA ILE A 57 13.43 0.61 -19.50
C ILE A 57 14.56 0.28 -18.54
N GLY A 58 14.61 0.96 -17.39
CA GLY A 58 15.46 0.56 -16.28
C GLY A 58 15.34 1.45 -15.04
N PRO A 59 16.21 1.29 -14.04
CA PRO A 59 16.16 2.09 -12.82
C PRO A 59 16.55 3.54 -13.10
N ALA A 60 15.90 4.48 -12.40
CA ALA A 60 16.31 5.88 -12.36
C ALA A 60 17.49 6.08 -11.40
N ALA A 61 18.19 7.22 -11.50
CA ALA A 61 19.19 7.63 -10.51
C ALA A 61 18.57 7.62 -9.10
N GLY A 62 18.96 6.64 -8.28
CA GLY A 62 18.27 6.34 -7.04
C GLY A 62 18.87 5.12 -6.33
N PRO A 63 18.24 4.62 -5.26
CA PRO A 63 18.81 3.54 -4.47
C PRO A 63 18.96 2.22 -5.27
N HIS A 64 18.19 2.04 -6.34
CA HIS A 64 18.27 0.86 -7.21
C HIS A 64 19.50 0.82 -8.16
N SER A 65 20.23 1.93 -8.29
CA SER A 65 21.38 2.04 -9.21
C SER A 65 22.69 2.43 -8.52
N GLN A 66 22.78 2.19 -7.20
CA GLN A 66 23.92 2.55 -6.37
C GLN A 66 24.89 1.38 -6.09
N MET A 67 24.38 0.16 -5.90
CA MET A 67 25.20 -1.04 -5.56
C MET A 67 25.22 -2.04 -6.73
N ALA A 68 26.29 -2.82 -6.83
CA ALA A 68 26.47 -3.79 -7.91
C ALA A 68 25.35 -4.85 -7.94
N GLN A 69 24.96 -5.37 -6.77
CA GLN A 69 23.86 -6.34 -6.69
C GLN A 69 22.51 -5.73 -7.11
N ASN A 70 22.29 -4.43 -6.87
CA ASN A 70 21.05 -3.75 -7.25
C ASN A 70 20.95 -3.64 -8.78
N ILE A 71 22.06 -3.22 -9.41
CA ILE A 71 22.18 -3.09 -10.87
C ILE A 71 22.02 -4.46 -11.55
N VAL A 72 22.69 -5.49 -11.04
CA VAL A 72 22.58 -6.86 -11.56
C VAL A 72 21.15 -7.40 -11.38
N ALA A 73 20.51 -7.18 -10.23
CA ALA A 73 19.13 -7.59 -9.99
C ALA A 73 18.14 -6.91 -10.94
N ALA A 74 18.30 -5.61 -11.19
CA ALA A 74 17.50 -4.88 -12.18
C ALA A 74 17.71 -5.44 -13.60
N TRP A 75 18.96 -5.73 -13.98
CA TRP A 75 19.30 -6.30 -15.28
C TRP A 75 18.73 -7.71 -15.48
N LEU A 76 18.78 -8.57 -14.46
CA LEU A 76 18.17 -9.90 -14.49
C LEU A 76 16.65 -9.83 -14.71
N CYS A 77 15.99 -8.75 -14.25
CA CYS A 77 14.57 -8.51 -14.46
C CYS A 77 14.26 -7.69 -15.73
N GLY A 78 15.25 -7.46 -16.59
CA GLY A 78 15.06 -6.90 -17.93
C GLY A 78 15.42 -5.43 -18.10
N ALA A 79 15.90 -4.75 -17.06
CA ALA A 79 16.42 -3.38 -17.21
C ALA A 79 17.65 -3.37 -18.14
N ARG A 80 17.69 -2.43 -19.09
CA ARG A 80 18.85 -2.22 -19.97
C ARG A 80 19.30 -0.77 -20.06
N TYR A 81 18.47 0.20 -19.68
CA TYR A 81 18.89 1.59 -19.53
C TYR A 81 19.04 1.91 -18.04
N ILE A 82 20.27 1.89 -17.54
CA ILE A 82 20.58 2.02 -16.11
C ILE A 82 21.13 3.41 -15.85
N GLU A 83 20.28 4.27 -15.29
CA GLU A 83 20.69 5.61 -14.86
C GLU A 83 21.36 5.49 -13.49
N LEU A 84 22.69 5.63 -13.48
CA LEU A 84 23.51 5.49 -12.29
C LEU A 84 23.21 6.62 -11.30
N LYS A 85 23.34 6.31 -10.01
CA LYS A 85 23.06 7.28 -8.95
C LYS A 85 24.07 8.44 -9.01
N THR A 86 23.57 9.65 -8.79
CA THR A 86 24.29 10.90 -9.03
C THR A 86 25.55 11.02 -8.16
N VAL A 87 26.72 11.11 -8.78
CA VAL A 87 27.99 11.33 -8.07
C VAL A 87 28.22 12.81 -7.79
N GLN A 88 28.86 13.06 -6.65
CA GLN A 88 28.90 14.36 -5.99
C GLN A 88 30.26 14.60 -5.30
N THR A 89 30.77 15.86 -5.26
CA THR A 89 32.04 16.20 -4.60
C THR A 89 31.98 16.05 -3.07
N LEU A 90 30.87 16.48 -2.45
CA LEU A 90 30.61 16.25 -1.02
C LEU A 90 30.09 14.82 -0.87
N ASP A 91 30.97 13.90 -0.52
CA ASP A 91 30.71 12.47 -0.51
C ASP A 91 30.42 11.90 0.90
N VAL A 92 30.33 12.79 1.90
CA VAL A 92 29.85 12.48 3.27
C VAL A 92 28.77 13.48 3.65
N LEU A 93 27.55 12.99 3.87
CA LEU A 93 26.38 13.82 4.18
C LEU A 93 25.65 13.26 5.40
N ASP A 94 25.21 14.17 6.28
CA ASP A 94 24.31 13.81 7.38
C ASP A 94 22.88 13.74 6.85
N VAL A 95 22.40 12.52 6.59
CA VAL A 95 21.07 12.27 6.03
C VAL A 95 20.15 11.81 7.15
N SER A 96 19.01 12.49 7.29
CA SER A 96 17.94 12.06 8.20
C SER A 96 17.45 10.66 7.82
N LYS A 97 17.42 9.73 8.78
CA LYS A 97 16.89 8.37 8.60
C LYS A 97 15.70 8.13 9.55
N PRO A 98 14.58 7.55 9.08
CA PRO A 98 14.34 7.07 7.72
C PRO A 98 14.26 8.21 6.69
N CYS A 99 14.68 7.95 5.46
CA CYS A 99 14.76 8.95 4.39
C CYS A 99 13.75 8.75 3.25
N ILE A 100 12.97 7.66 3.27
CA ILE A 100 11.98 7.31 2.25
C ILE A 100 10.64 6.99 2.91
N ASP A 101 9.57 7.55 2.33
CA ASP A 101 8.18 7.17 2.56
C ASP A 101 7.51 6.86 1.22
N MET A 102 6.87 5.70 1.07
CA MET A 102 6.36 5.20 -0.21
C MET A 102 4.95 4.62 -0.09
N GLU A 103 4.15 5.15 0.84
CA GLU A 103 2.82 4.62 1.17
C GLU A 103 1.85 4.65 -0.04
N ASP A 104 1.59 5.83 -0.60
CA ASP A 104 0.99 6.06 -1.92
C ASP A 104 1.92 6.93 -2.78
N GLU A 105 2.00 8.23 -2.47
CA GLU A 105 3.00 9.11 -3.05
C GLU A 105 4.37 8.77 -2.46
N GLY A 106 5.41 8.97 -3.28
CA GLY A 106 6.77 8.82 -2.78
C GLY A 106 7.24 10.14 -2.19
N TYR A 107 7.75 10.13 -0.97
CA TYR A 107 8.48 11.24 -0.38
C TYR A 107 9.88 10.78 -0.01
N ASN A 108 10.87 11.62 -0.23
CA ASN A 108 12.21 11.43 0.29
C ASN A 108 12.82 12.75 0.74
N VAL A 109 13.79 12.65 1.65
CA VAL A 109 14.59 13.81 2.13
C VAL A 109 16.07 13.68 1.77
N GLU A 110 16.44 12.64 1.02
CA GLU A 110 17.80 12.39 0.54
C GLU A 110 17.91 12.65 -0.96
N TRP A 111 18.90 13.43 -1.40
CA TRP A 111 19.11 13.81 -2.81
C TRP A 111 20.41 13.25 -3.43
N SER A 112 21.31 12.71 -2.61
CA SER A 112 22.71 12.45 -2.95
C SER A 112 23.10 10.99 -2.76
N GLN A 113 24.32 10.65 -3.15
CA GLN A 113 24.94 9.34 -3.00
C GLN A 113 25.39 9.11 -1.55
N GLU A 114 25.16 7.91 -1.01
CA GLU A 114 25.65 7.51 0.34
C GLU A 114 27.05 6.86 0.30
N LEU A 115 27.48 6.41 -0.88
CA LEU A 115 28.82 5.90 -1.14
C LEU A 115 29.76 7.03 -1.59
N LYS A 116 31.05 6.87 -1.32
CA LYS A 116 32.04 7.79 -1.87
C LYS A 116 32.17 7.64 -3.38
N VAL A 117 32.73 8.66 -4.05
CA VAL A 117 32.86 8.66 -5.53
C VAL A 117 33.61 7.43 -6.03
N TYR A 118 34.70 7.05 -5.37
CA TYR A 118 35.49 5.86 -5.75
C TYR A 118 34.77 4.54 -5.43
N GLU A 119 33.98 4.49 -4.35
CA GLU A 119 33.17 3.32 -3.98
C GLU A 119 32.05 3.12 -5.01
N SER A 120 31.48 4.23 -5.48
CA SER A 120 30.48 4.24 -6.55
C SER A 120 31.06 3.68 -7.84
N PHE A 121 32.23 4.17 -8.27
CA PHE A 121 32.93 3.63 -9.43
C PHE A 121 33.20 2.13 -9.29
N ASP A 122 33.70 1.67 -8.14
CA ASP A 122 33.99 0.26 -7.92
C ASP A 122 32.72 -0.61 -8.02
N GLU A 123 31.60 -0.18 -7.46
CA GLU A 123 30.31 -0.87 -7.62
C GLU A 123 29.83 -0.89 -9.08
N TYR A 124 30.00 0.20 -9.83
CA TYR A 124 29.64 0.27 -11.24
C TYR A 124 30.52 -0.63 -12.11
N LEU A 125 31.84 -0.66 -11.87
CA LEU A 125 32.78 -1.55 -12.54
C LEU A 125 32.47 -3.02 -12.24
N ARG A 126 32.20 -3.37 -10.97
CA ARG A 126 31.78 -4.72 -10.58
C ARG A 126 30.50 -5.12 -11.30
N ALA A 127 29.49 -4.25 -11.32
CA ALA A 127 28.25 -4.52 -12.05
C ALA A 127 28.49 -4.71 -13.56
N TRP A 128 29.34 -3.88 -14.17
CA TRP A 128 29.69 -3.96 -15.59
C TRP A 128 30.29 -5.33 -15.95
N VAL A 129 31.32 -5.76 -15.20
CA VAL A 129 31.96 -7.07 -15.41
C VAL A 129 30.98 -8.21 -15.13
N LEU A 130 30.20 -8.14 -14.05
CA LEU A 130 29.23 -9.17 -13.69
C LEU A 130 28.12 -9.32 -14.73
N VAL A 131 27.58 -8.23 -15.28
CA VAL A 131 26.55 -8.30 -16.32
C VAL A 131 27.06 -9.00 -17.58
N HIS A 132 28.30 -8.74 -18.00
CA HIS A 132 28.91 -9.45 -19.14
C HIS A 132 29.19 -10.92 -18.81
N ALA A 133 29.72 -11.21 -17.63
CA ALA A 133 29.97 -12.59 -17.18
C ALA A 133 28.66 -13.39 -17.07
N LEU A 134 27.61 -12.81 -16.49
CA LEU A 134 26.31 -13.45 -16.32
C LEU A 134 25.58 -13.65 -17.66
N HIS A 135 25.73 -12.71 -18.61
CA HIS A 135 25.16 -12.84 -19.96
C HIS A 135 25.67 -14.11 -20.64
N ASP A 136 26.99 -14.35 -20.62
CA ASP A 136 27.60 -15.56 -21.18
C ASP A 136 27.26 -16.81 -20.33
N MET A 137 27.47 -16.73 -19.01
CA MET A 137 27.25 -17.85 -18.08
C MET A 137 25.81 -18.39 -18.11
N LEU A 138 24.82 -17.51 -18.26
CA LEU A 138 23.40 -17.89 -18.33
C LEU A 138 22.95 -18.25 -19.76
N GLY A 139 23.80 -18.05 -20.77
CA GLY A 139 23.50 -18.33 -22.18
C GLY A 139 22.46 -17.40 -22.77
N PHE A 140 22.49 -16.10 -22.41
CA PHE A 140 21.56 -15.12 -22.96
C PHE A 140 21.86 -14.86 -24.44
N SER A 141 20.82 -14.64 -25.24
CA SER A 141 20.96 -14.44 -26.68
C SER A 141 21.73 -13.16 -27.05
N GLY A 142 22.46 -13.20 -28.18
CA GLY A 142 23.21 -12.07 -28.73
C GLY A 142 24.68 -12.09 -28.32
N GLU A 143 25.48 -11.21 -28.94
CA GLU A 143 26.94 -11.13 -28.71
C GLU A 143 27.34 -10.32 -27.47
N ALA A 144 26.43 -9.52 -26.92
CA ALA A 144 26.65 -8.66 -25.76
C ALA A 144 25.33 -8.39 -25.01
N PRO A 145 25.38 -7.90 -23.75
CA PRO A 145 24.20 -7.71 -22.91
C PRO A 145 23.19 -6.65 -23.39
N GLY A 146 23.55 -5.80 -24.35
CA GLY A 146 22.67 -4.76 -24.91
C GLY A 146 22.20 -3.73 -23.87
N VAL A 147 23.11 -3.33 -22.97
CA VAL A 147 22.87 -2.48 -21.80
C VAL A 147 23.62 -1.16 -21.94
N VAL A 148 23.04 -0.07 -21.45
CA VAL A 148 23.65 1.26 -21.38
C VAL A 148 23.67 1.70 -19.92
N PHE A 149 24.86 1.99 -19.41
CA PHE A 149 25.03 2.69 -18.14
C PHE A 149 25.11 4.18 -18.45
N ASN A 150 24.19 4.96 -17.90
CA ASN A 150 24.12 6.40 -18.07
C ASN A 150 24.58 7.06 -16.77
N MET A 151 25.72 7.76 -16.83
CA MET A 151 26.27 8.46 -15.68
C MET A 151 25.29 9.54 -15.21
N SER A 152 25.31 9.86 -13.92
CA SER A 152 24.65 11.06 -13.41
C SER A 152 25.62 11.87 -12.57
N VAL A 153 25.73 13.15 -12.86
CA VAL A 153 26.58 14.12 -12.13
C VAL A 153 25.74 15.32 -11.74
N GLY A 154 25.98 15.93 -10.58
CA GLY A 154 25.17 17.07 -10.14
C GLY A 154 25.91 17.99 -9.17
N TYR A 155 26.62 18.98 -9.72
CA TYR A 155 27.34 20.08 -9.04
C TYR A 155 27.26 21.35 -9.88
N ASP A 156 27.75 22.46 -9.33
CA ASP A 156 28.18 23.60 -10.13
C ASP A 156 29.42 23.22 -10.98
N PHE A 157 29.81 24.11 -11.90
CA PHE A 157 30.93 23.85 -12.77
C PHE A 157 32.22 23.64 -11.99
N ALA A 158 32.42 24.38 -10.89
CA ALA A 158 33.60 24.23 -10.04
C ALA A 158 33.69 22.82 -9.42
N GLY A 159 32.58 22.27 -8.92
CA GLY A 159 32.51 20.91 -8.39
C GLY A 159 32.75 19.85 -9.45
N ILE A 160 32.22 20.02 -10.67
CA ILE A 160 32.49 19.11 -11.79
C ILE A 160 33.98 19.09 -12.16
N GLN A 161 34.69 20.21 -12.01
CA GLN A 161 36.13 20.31 -12.27
C GLN A 161 37.01 19.72 -11.16
N GLN A 162 36.44 19.28 -10.03
CA GLN A 162 37.24 18.73 -8.92
C GLN A 162 37.94 17.43 -9.33
N PRO A 163 39.15 17.16 -8.78
CA PRO A 163 39.95 16.00 -9.19
C PRO A 163 39.24 14.65 -9.04
N ASN A 164 38.44 14.48 -7.98
CA ASN A 164 37.69 13.24 -7.75
C ASN A 164 36.59 13.01 -8.80
N VAL A 165 35.87 14.06 -9.22
CA VAL A 165 34.83 13.97 -10.27
C VAL A 165 35.47 13.78 -11.64
N GLN A 166 36.57 14.48 -11.93
CA GLN A 166 37.32 14.29 -13.17
C GLN A 166 37.87 12.87 -13.28
N TRP A 167 38.48 12.36 -12.22
CA TRP A 167 38.93 10.97 -12.14
C TRP A 167 37.77 10.01 -12.39
N PHE A 168 36.61 10.22 -11.77
CA PHE A 168 35.44 9.37 -12.01
C PHE A 168 35.03 9.37 -13.49
N LEU A 169 34.94 10.54 -14.13
CA LEU A 169 34.60 10.64 -15.55
C LEU A 169 35.65 9.99 -16.46
N ASP A 170 36.94 10.06 -16.10
CA ASP A 170 38.03 9.40 -16.83
C ASP A 170 37.89 7.87 -16.72
N GLN A 171 37.67 7.36 -15.51
CA GLN A 171 37.58 5.91 -15.28
C GLN A 171 36.29 5.29 -15.82
N MET A 172 35.20 6.05 -15.91
CA MET A 172 33.97 5.58 -16.57
C MET A 172 34.14 5.49 -18.10
N HIS A 173 34.98 6.35 -18.68
CA HIS A 173 35.31 6.32 -20.11
C HIS A 173 36.35 5.24 -20.45
N ASP A 174 37.32 5.01 -19.56
CA ASP A 174 38.32 3.96 -19.68
C ASP A 174 38.65 3.36 -18.30
N CYS A 175 38.09 2.19 -18.02
CA CYS A 175 38.31 1.46 -16.77
C CYS A 175 39.44 0.42 -16.86
N SER A 176 40.26 0.41 -17.94
CA SER A 176 41.25 -0.65 -18.20
C SER A 176 42.25 -0.85 -17.07
N GLU A 177 42.60 0.23 -16.35
CA GLU A 177 43.47 0.19 -15.17
C GLU A 177 42.92 -0.71 -14.05
N TYR A 178 41.60 -0.68 -13.82
CA TYR A 178 40.94 -1.35 -12.70
C TYR A 178 40.22 -2.65 -13.11
N LYS A 179 39.78 -2.77 -14.36
CA LYS A 179 38.93 -3.86 -14.86
C LYS A 179 39.52 -5.24 -14.62
N GLN A 180 40.81 -5.43 -14.90
CA GLN A 180 41.46 -6.73 -14.83
C GLN A 180 41.38 -7.35 -13.43
N SER A 181 41.49 -6.53 -12.38
CA SER A 181 41.40 -7.00 -10.99
C SER A 181 40.02 -7.59 -10.66
N VAL A 182 38.95 -6.98 -11.17
CA VAL A 182 37.58 -7.45 -10.99
C VAL A 182 37.35 -8.72 -11.82
N VAL A 183 37.86 -8.75 -13.06
CA VAL A 183 37.81 -9.94 -13.92
C VAL A 183 38.49 -11.13 -13.24
N ASP A 184 39.66 -10.95 -12.62
CA ASP A 184 40.37 -12.03 -11.95
C ASP A 184 39.64 -12.57 -10.71
N GLU A 185 38.97 -11.69 -9.97
CA GLU A 185 38.10 -12.09 -8.85
C GLU A 185 36.87 -12.87 -9.34
N VAL A 186 36.17 -12.38 -10.36
CA VAL A 186 35.03 -13.09 -10.97
C VAL A 186 35.47 -14.43 -11.55
N ALA A 187 36.68 -14.50 -12.10
CA ALA A 187 37.22 -15.71 -12.71
C ALA A 187 37.54 -16.83 -11.70
N LYS A 188 37.59 -16.55 -10.38
CA LYS A 188 37.65 -17.59 -9.34
C LYS A 188 36.38 -18.45 -9.33
N PHE A 189 35.24 -17.86 -9.71
CA PHE A 189 33.95 -18.54 -9.82
C PHE A 189 33.62 -18.94 -11.26
N TYR A 190 33.88 -18.05 -12.22
CA TYR A 190 33.56 -18.26 -13.63
C TYR A 190 34.79 -18.00 -14.52
N PRO A 191 35.69 -18.99 -14.70
CA PRO A 191 36.98 -18.79 -15.39
C PRO A 191 36.87 -18.25 -16.82
N ALA A 192 35.78 -18.56 -17.53
CA ALA A 192 35.55 -18.13 -18.92
C ALA A 192 35.41 -16.61 -19.08
N VAL A 193 35.16 -15.86 -17.99
CA VAL A 193 35.13 -14.38 -18.02
C VAL A 193 36.42 -13.77 -18.58
N ARG A 194 37.57 -14.48 -18.46
CA ARG A 194 38.86 -14.02 -19.00
C ARG A 194 38.92 -13.98 -20.52
N ASP A 195 38.07 -14.76 -21.18
CA ASP A 195 38.00 -14.85 -22.63
C ASP A 195 36.91 -13.93 -23.21
N LEU A 196 36.13 -13.26 -22.36
CA LEU A 196 35.06 -12.36 -22.78
C LEU A 196 35.59 -11.00 -23.20
N GLU A 197 35.03 -10.46 -24.28
CA GLU A 197 35.27 -9.09 -24.70
C GLU A 197 34.40 -8.13 -23.87
N ILE A 198 34.93 -7.70 -22.72
CA ILE A 198 34.29 -6.70 -21.85
C ILE A 198 34.85 -5.31 -22.23
N PRO A 199 34.01 -4.35 -22.68
CA PRO A 199 34.49 -3.03 -23.07
C PRO A 199 35.17 -2.28 -21.92
N ASP A 200 36.22 -1.53 -22.22
CA ASP A 200 36.89 -0.63 -21.26
C ASP A 200 36.08 0.64 -20.98
N CYS A 201 35.23 1.05 -21.91
CA CYS A 201 34.28 2.14 -21.70
C CYS A 201 33.01 1.60 -21.03
N ILE A 202 32.80 1.99 -19.77
CA ILE A 202 31.55 1.70 -19.04
C ILE A 202 30.46 2.66 -19.54
N SER A 203 30.81 3.93 -19.76
CA SER A 203 29.87 4.95 -20.19
C SER A 203 30.53 6.11 -20.94
N ASP A 204 29.93 6.51 -22.06
CA ASP A 204 30.24 7.68 -22.89
C ASP A 204 29.09 8.73 -22.85
N ASN A 205 28.17 8.59 -21.89
CA ASN A 205 26.96 9.37 -21.80
C ASN A 205 26.64 9.75 -20.35
N VAL A 206 26.03 10.92 -20.19
CA VAL A 206 25.82 11.54 -18.88
C VAL A 206 24.50 12.30 -18.81
N THR A 207 23.81 12.17 -17.70
CA THR A 207 22.71 13.04 -17.30
C THR A 207 23.20 14.05 -16.27
N LEU A 208 23.13 15.33 -16.64
CA LEU A 208 23.37 16.43 -15.72
C LEU A 208 22.15 16.61 -14.82
N SER A 209 22.28 16.22 -13.55
CA SER A 209 21.32 16.51 -12.50
C SER A 209 21.48 17.97 -12.06
N THR A 210 20.56 18.83 -12.48
CA THR A 210 20.54 20.24 -12.08
C THR A 210 20.18 20.34 -10.60
N MET A 211 21.05 20.95 -9.79
CA MET A 211 20.70 21.29 -8.41
C MET A 211 19.57 22.34 -8.41
N HIS A 212 18.66 22.27 -7.45
CA HIS A 212 17.71 23.36 -7.21
C HIS A 212 18.47 24.67 -7.01
N GLY A 213 18.10 25.73 -7.72
CA GLY A 213 18.89 26.97 -7.70
C GLY A 213 19.97 27.11 -8.76
N CYS A 214 20.24 26.09 -9.60
CA CYS A 214 21.31 26.16 -10.58
C CYS A 214 20.95 27.13 -11.72
N PRO A 215 21.71 28.23 -11.92
CA PRO A 215 21.40 29.20 -12.96
C PRO A 215 21.49 28.58 -14.38
N PRO A 216 20.65 29.00 -15.34
CA PRO A 216 20.67 28.48 -16.72
C PRO A 216 22.07 28.55 -17.37
N GLY A 217 22.80 29.65 -17.15
CA GLY A 217 24.15 29.82 -17.67
C GLY A 217 25.16 28.79 -17.13
N GLU A 218 24.97 28.33 -15.89
CA GLU A 218 25.81 27.30 -15.28
C GLU A 218 25.49 25.92 -15.87
N ILE A 219 24.20 25.59 -16.04
CA ILE A 219 23.74 24.36 -16.71
C ILE A 219 24.30 24.30 -18.14
N GLU A 220 24.20 25.39 -18.89
CA GLU A 220 24.72 25.48 -20.26
C GLU A 220 26.23 25.30 -20.32
N ARG A 221 26.96 25.91 -19.38
CA ARG A 221 28.42 25.83 -19.28
C ARG A 221 28.87 24.41 -19.00
N ILE A 222 28.27 23.74 -18.02
CA ILE A 222 28.60 22.34 -17.67
C ILE A 222 28.26 21.43 -18.86
N SER A 223 27.06 21.55 -19.43
CA SER A 223 26.63 20.71 -20.55
C SER A 223 27.52 20.90 -21.78
N SER A 224 27.91 22.14 -22.09
CA SER A 224 28.83 22.44 -23.20
C SER A 224 30.22 21.86 -22.96
N TYR A 225 30.71 21.86 -21.72
CA TYR A 225 31.98 21.23 -21.35
C TYR A 225 31.92 19.70 -21.51
N LEU A 226 30.84 19.07 -21.02
CA LEU A 226 30.63 17.63 -21.17
C LEU A 226 30.58 17.22 -22.65
N LEU A 227 29.93 18.01 -23.50
CA LEU A 227 29.87 17.78 -24.95
C LEU A 227 31.22 18.03 -25.65
N ARG A 228 31.82 19.22 -25.45
CA ARG A 228 32.97 19.68 -26.25
C ARG A 228 34.31 19.17 -25.75
N GLU A 229 34.52 19.17 -24.44
CA GLU A 229 35.82 18.84 -23.85
C GLU A 229 35.88 17.39 -23.38
N ARG A 230 34.77 16.83 -22.89
CA ARG A 230 34.70 15.42 -22.45
C ARG A 230 34.19 14.46 -23.53
N GLY A 231 33.56 14.97 -24.60
CA GLY A 231 33.06 14.13 -25.69
C GLY A 231 31.88 13.23 -25.31
N LEU A 232 31.07 13.62 -24.31
CA LEU A 232 30.00 12.79 -23.76
C LEU A 232 28.63 13.15 -24.33
N HIS A 233 27.84 12.14 -24.72
CA HIS A 233 26.41 12.36 -24.98
C HIS A 233 25.74 12.89 -23.71
N THR A 234 24.94 13.94 -23.81
CA THR A 234 24.50 14.69 -22.63
C THR A 234 22.99 14.85 -22.58
N LEU A 235 22.37 14.43 -21.48
CA LEU A 235 20.99 14.76 -21.13
C LEU A 235 20.98 15.80 -20.01
N VAL A 236 20.08 16.78 -20.08
CA VAL A 236 19.85 17.74 -18.98
C VAL A 236 18.56 17.37 -18.26
N LYS A 237 18.65 17.18 -16.94
CA LYS A 237 17.48 16.97 -16.10
C LYS A 237 16.67 18.27 -15.99
N LEU A 238 15.37 18.19 -16.23
CA LEU A 238 14.44 19.31 -16.12
C LEU A 238 13.43 19.04 -15.01
N ASN A 239 13.33 19.99 -14.07
CA ASN A 239 12.40 19.95 -12.96
C ASN A 239 10.96 20.28 -13.41
N PRO A 240 9.93 19.82 -12.67
CA PRO A 240 8.53 19.98 -13.06
C PRO A 240 8.05 21.43 -12.88
N THR A 241 8.78 22.18 -12.05
CA THR A 241 8.66 23.61 -11.78
C THR A 241 8.72 24.46 -13.05
N LEU A 242 9.38 23.95 -14.10
CA LEU A 242 9.44 24.54 -15.44
C LEU A 242 8.04 24.76 -16.08
N LEU A 243 7.01 24.02 -15.63
CA LEU A 243 5.63 24.21 -16.06
C LEU A 243 4.97 25.47 -15.46
N GLY A 244 5.59 26.07 -14.44
CA GLY A 244 5.14 27.27 -13.76
C GLY A 244 4.20 27.00 -12.56
N PRO A 245 4.19 27.89 -11.56
CA PRO A 245 3.52 27.66 -10.29
C PRO A 245 2.01 27.49 -10.41
N GLN A 246 1.36 28.28 -11.27
CA GLN A 246 -0.09 28.21 -11.44
C GLN A 246 -0.52 26.86 -12.03
N ARG A 247 0.20 26.37 -13.05
CA ARG A 247 -0.17 25.13 -13.73
C ARG A 247 0.17 23.90 -12.89
N VAL A 248 1.31 23.89 -12.19
CA VAL A 248 1.67 22.81 -11.25
C VAL A 248 0.60 22.66 -10.16
N ARG A 249 0.23 23.76 -9.48
CA ARG A 249 -0.79 23.75 -8.41
C ARG A 249 -2.19 23.44 -8.95
N GLN A 250 -2.51 23.85 -10.18
CA GLN A 250 -3.76 23.48 -10.83
C GLN A 250 -3.86 21.96 -11.02
N ILE A 251 -2.84 21.33 -11.61
CA ILE A 251 -2.84 19.87 -11.83
C ILE A 251 -2.87 19.16 -10.47
N LEU A 252 -1.94 19.48 -9.58
CA LEU A 252 -1.76 18.76 -8.31
C LEU A 252 -2.96 18.93 -7.37
N ASN A 253 -3.32 20.18 -7.05
CA ASN A 253 -4.26 20.46 -5.97
C ASN A 253 -5.73 20.47 -6.46
N GLN A 254 -5.99 20.91 -7.71
CA GLN A 254 -7.36 21.08 -8.22
C GLN A 254 -7.83 19.89 -9.06
N GLU A 255 -7.03 19.44 -10.02
CA GLU A 255 -7.41 18.36 -10.95
C GLU A 255 -7.25 16.98 -10.30
N LEU A 256 -6.11 16.74 -9.62
CA LEU A 256 -5.79 15.47 -8.97
C LEU A 256 -6.20 15.38 -7.49
N ASN A 257 -6.69 16.47 -6.90
CA ASN A 257 -7.21 16.55 -5.54
C ASN A 257 -6.19 16.36 -4.39
N TYR A 258 -4.88 16.54 -4.63
CA TYR A 258 -3.86 16.53 -3.56
C TYR A 258 -3.84 17.88 -2.81
N ARG A 259 -4.95 18.22 -2.11
CA ARG A 259 -5.16 19.55 -1.51
C ARG A 259 -4.31 19.84 -0.28
N ASP A 260 -3.72 18.82 0.30
CA ASP A 260 -2.87 18.89 1.49
C ASP A 260 -1.38 18.96 1.18
N ILE A 261 -0.98 18.86 -0.09
CA ILE A 261 0.40 19.04 -0.54
C ILE A 261 0.62 20.50 -0.93
N THR A 262 1.56 21.16 -0.24
CA THR A 262 1.98 22.52 -0.57
C THR A 262 3.26 22.49 -1.38
N VAL A 263 3.22 23.09 -2.58
CA VAL A 263 4.42 23.42 -3.37
C VAL A 263 4.73 24.90 -3.11
N PRO A 264 5.79 25.24 -2.35
CA PRO A 264 6.07 26.64 -2.00
C PRO A 264 6.54 27.45 -3.21
N ASP A 265 6.42 28.78 -3.16
CA ASP A 265 6.93 29.65 -4.24
C ASP A 265 8.46 29.56 -4.39
N LEU A 266 9.16 29.30 -3.27
CA LEU A 266 10.61 29.08 -3.25
C LEU A 266 11.09 27.98 -4.21
N ALA A 267 10.27 26.93 -4.41
CA ALA A 267 10.57 25.85 -5.35
C ALA A 267 10.66 26.32 -6.81
N PHE A 268 10.11 27.50 -7.14
CA PHE A 268 10.12 28.09 -8.48
C PHE A 268 11.14 29.23 -8.63
N GLU A 269 11.40 29.99 -7.57
CA GLU A 269 12.26 31.19 -7.62
C GLU A 269 13.72 30.87 -8.00
N HIS A 270 14.16 29.66 -7.70
CA HIS A 270 15.53 29.20 -7.83
C HIS A 270 15.71 28.24 -9.03
N ASP A 271 14.63 27.64 -9.53
CA ASP A 271 14.70 26.70 -10.63
C ASP A 271 14.74 27.39 -12.00
N LEU A 272 15.21 26.64 -13.01
CA LEU A 272 15.24 27.07 -14.41
C LEU A 272 13.83 27.47 -14.88
N ASP A 273 13.70 28.70 -15.39
CA ASP A 273 12.44 29.15 -16.00
C ASP A 273 12.33 28.76 -17.48
N TYR A 274 11.10 28.79 -18.01
CA TYR A 274 10.82 28.37 -19.38
C TYR A 274 11.44 29.28 -20.43
N ALA A 275 11.53 30.59 -20.16
CA ALA A 275 12.05 31.59 -21.09
C ALA A 275 13.56 31.44 -21.30
N ASP A 276 14.28 31.01 -20.28
CA ASP A 276 15.71 30.71 -20.33
C ASP A 276 16.00 29.28 -20.79
N ALA A 277 15.14 28.32 -20.45
CA ALA A 277 15.31 26.91 -20.84
C ALA A 277 15.33 26.73 -22.36
N VAL A 278 14.36 27.29 -23.09
CA VAL A 278 14.21 27.02 -24.53
C VAL A 278 15.42 27.49 -25.35
N PRO A 279 15.93 28.72 -25.18
CA PRO A 279 17.15 29.15 -25.86
C PRO A 279 18.38 28.31 -25.49
N MET A 280 18.53 27.96 -24.21
CA MET A 280 19.63 27.12 -23.72
C MET A 280 19.61 25.74 -24.40
N LEU A 281 18.46 25.05 -24.36
CA LEU A 281 18.30 23.73 -24.98
C LEU A 281 18.58 23.77 -26.49
N THR A 282 18.16 24.84 -27.18
CA THR A 282 18.44 25.04 -28.61
C THR A 282 19.95 25.14 -28.89
N ARG A 283 20.68 25.91 -28.08
CA ARG A 283 22.14 26.06 -28.21
C ARG A 283 22.87 24.76 -27.91
N LEU A 284 22.46 24.03 -26.87
CA LEU A 284 23.06 22.74 -26.51
C LEU A 284 22.82 21.65 -27.56
N ARG A 285 21.64 21.62 -28.18
CA ARG A 285 21.38 20.74 -29.34
C ARG A 285 22.31 21.04 -30.52
N THR A 286 22.52 22.33 -30.79
CA THR A 286 23.43 22.77 -31.86
C THR A 286 24.86 22.36 -31.52
N CYS A 287 25.31 22.61 -30.29
CA CYS A 287 26.62 22.20 -29.78
C CYS A 287 26.85 20.68 -29.92
N ALA A 288 25.88 19.86 -29.51
CA ALA A 288 25.99 18.41 -29.66
C ALA A 288 26.07 17.97 -31.13
N THR A 289 25.30 18.61 -32.02
CA THR A 289 25.36 18.34 -33.46
C THR A 289 26.74 18.69 -34.03
N GLU A 290 27.34 19.81 -33.63
CA GLU A 290 28.70 20.21 -34.02
C GLU A 290 29.76 19.21 -33.54
N CYS A 291 29.55 18.60 -32.37
CA CYS A 291 30.42 17.58 -31.79
C CYS A 291 30.16 16.17 -32.34
N GLY A 292 29.11 15.95 -33.12
CA GLY A 292 28.69 14.60 -33.55
C GLY A 292 28.12 13.74 -32.41
N LEU A 293 27.62 14.38 -31.36
CA LEU A 293 27.05 13.76 -30.16
C LEU A 293 25.54 13.94 -30.11
N GLU A 294 24.89 13.18 -29.22
CA GLU A 294 23.45 13.31 -28.95
C GLU A 294 23.21 14.18 -27.73
N PHE A 295 22.18 15.01 -27.81
CA PHE A 295 21.67 15.80 -26.70
C PHE A 295 20.16 15.62 -26.55
N GLY A 296 19.70 15.62 -25.30
CA GLY A 296 18.28 15.54 -24.97
C GLY A 296 18.01 16.01 -23.56
N VAL A 297 16.80 15.73 -23.08
CA VAL A 297 16.37 16.10 -21.72
C VAL A 297 15.83 14.91 -20.96
N LYS A 298 15.99 14.96 -19.64
CA LYS A 298 15.44 14.00 -18.69
C LYS A 298 14.33 14.70 -17.91
N LEU A 299 13.10 14.24 -18.06
CA LEU A 299 11.97 14.74 -17.27
C LEU A 299 12.03 14.10 -15.88
N THR A 300 12.20 14.95 -14.86
CA THR A 300 12.61 14.56 -13.50
C THR A 300 11.67 13.57 -12.79
N ASN A 301 12.21 12.98 -11.73
CA ASN A 301 11.59 12.06 -10.79
C ASN A 301 11.08 12.69 -9.50
N THR A 302 11.34 13.97 -9.24
CA THR A 302 10.99 14.62 -7.98
C THR A 302 10.42 16.02 -8.17
N LEU A 303 9.54 16.42 -7.25
CA LEU A 303 9.03 17.78 -7.08
C LEU A 303 9.24 18.20 -5.62
N GLU A 304 9.89 19.33 -5.38
CA GLU A 304 10.08 19.86 -4.04
C GLU A 304 8.75 20.35 -3.43
N VAL A 305 8.45 19.93 -2.20
CA VAL A 305 7.23 20.26 -1.44
C VAL A 305 7.53 20.49 0.03
N GLU A 306 6.66 21.22 0.73
CA GLU A 306 6.76 21.35 2.19
C GLU A 306 6.64 19.97 2.85
N ASN A 307 7.50 19.70 3.83
CA ASN A 307 7.45 18.44 4.55
C ASN A 307 6.36 18.45 5.63
N ALA A 308 5.28 17.70 5.38
CA ALA A 308 4.22 17.45 6.36
C ALA A 308 4.24 16.00 6.90
N ARG A 309 5.27 15.19 6.57
CA ARG A 309 5.30 13.77 6.89
C ARG A 309 5.91 13.54 8.28
N PRO A 310 5.20 12.84 9.20
CA PRO A 310 5.69 12.59 10.56
C PRO A 310 6.80 11.52 10.64
N VAL A 311 7.12 10.86 9.53
CA VAL A 311 8.13 9.80 9.46
C VAL A 311 9.55 10.35 9.37
N PHE A 312 9.73 11.56 8.83
CA PHE A 312 11.03 12.22 8.73
C PHE A 312 11.35 13.01 9.99
N ASP A 313 12.63 13.35 10.18
CA ASP A 313 13.05 14.19 11.29
C ASP A 313 12.36 15.57 11.22
N ALA A 314 11.95 16.09 12.38
CA ALA A 314 11.23 17.36 12.47
C ALA A 314 12.04 18.59 12.03
N SER A 315 13.36 18.45 11.86
CA SER A 315 14.25 19.47 11.27
C SER A 315 14.17 19.56 9.75
N GLN A 316 13.53 18.60 9.08
CA GLN A 316 13.37 18.61 7.63
C GLN A 316 12.14 19.44 7.25
N ASP A 317 12.34 20.69 6.82
CA ASP A 317 11.25 21.57 6.41
C ASP A 317 10.70 21.25 5.00
N MET A 318 11.52 20.59 4.16
CA MET A 318 11.24 20.29 2.76
C MET A 318 11.41 18.80 2.47
N SER A 319 10.68 18.30 1.46
CA SER A 319 10.80 16.92 0.96
C SER A 319 10.56 16.87 -0.55
N TYR A 320 10.89 15.72 -1.16
CA TYR A 320 10.79 15.49 -2.59
C TYR A 320 9.65 14.53 -2.91
N LEU A 321 8.58 15.04 -3.51
CA LEU A 321 7.42 14.29 -3.98
C LEU A 321 7.75 13.53 -5.27
N SER A 322 7.35 12.26 -5.34
CA SER A 322 7.48 11.39 -6.51
C SER A 322 6.27 10.46 -6.66
N GLY A 323 6.31 9.59 -7.66
CA GLY A 323 5.24 8.64 -7.93
C GLY A 323 4.07 9.22 -8.73
N ARG A 324 2.87 8.77 -8.41
CA ARG A 324 1.62 9.00 -9.14
C ARG A 324 1.25 10.47 -9.37
N PRO A 325 1.28 11.38 -8.37
CA PRO A 325 0.95 12.79 -8.60
C PRO A 325 1.89 13.46 -9.60
N LEU A 326 3.16 13.05 -9.62
CA LEU A 326 4.16 13.64 -10.50
C LEU A 326 3.97 13.25 -11.97
N HIS A 327 3.31 12.12 -12.23
CA HIS A 327 3.12 11.61 -13.59
C HIS A 327 2.37 12.62 -14.48
N ALA A 328 1.23 13.14 -14.01
CA ALA A 328 0.43 14.10 -14.77
C ALA A 328 1.18 15.41 -15.02
N ILE A 329 1.91 15.90 -14.02
CA ILE A 329 2.71 17.13 -14.11
C ILE A 329 3.79 16.95 -15.18
N SER A 330 4.58 15.88 -15.09
CA SER A 330 5.68 15.63 -16.03
C SER A 330 5.20 15.31 -17.45
N VAL A 331 4.06 14.64 -17.62
CA VAL A 331 3.45 14.44 -18.95
C VAL A 331 2.98 15.77 -19.55
N ASN A 332 2.40 16.67 -18.75
CA ASN A 332 2.02 18.00 -19.22
C ASN A 332 3.25 18.86 -19.56
N LEU A 333 4.35 18.76 -18.79
CA LEU A 333 5.61 19.42 -19.13
C LEU A 333 6.21 18.86 -20.43
N ALA A 334 6.22 17.54 -20.59
CA ALA A 334 6.64 16.88 -21.82
C ALA A 334 5.87 17.41 -23.03
N HIS A 335 4.55 17.54 -22.87
CA HIS A 335 3.68 18.08 -23.92
C HIS A 335 4.08 19.49 -24.30
N THR A 336 4.27 20.39 -23.33
CA THR A 336 4.69 21.78 -23.58
C THR A 336 6.03 21.84 -24.34
N LEU A 337 7.02 21.05 -23.93
CA LEU A 337 8.31 20.98 -24.61
C LEU A 337 8.19 20.38 -26.02
N ALA A 338 7.36 19.35 -26.21
CA ALA A 338 7.14 18.76 -27.52
C ALA A 338 6.45 19.73 -28.50
N GLU A 339 5.55 20.60 -28.02
CA GLU A 339 4.98 21.66 -28.86
C GLU A 339 6.04 22.69 -29.26
N GLU A 340 6.87 23.14 -28.32
CA GLU A 340 7.92 24.14 -28.55
C GLU A 340 9.00 23.68 -29.54
N PHE A 341 9.38 22.40 -29.47
CA PHE A 341 10.43 21.84 -30.32
C PHE A 341 9.90 21.01 -31.50
N ASP A 342 8.60 21.13 -31.84
CA ASP A 342 7.94 20.36 -32.90
C ASP A 342 8.20 18.85 -32.82
N GLY A 343 8.24 18.30 -31.61
CA GLY A 343 8.50 16.89 -31.33
C GLY A 343 9.96 16.45 -31.54
N SER A 344 10.86 17.35 -31.94
CA SER A 344 12.24 17.01 -32.31
C SER A 344 13.22 16.91 -31.14
N LEU A 345 12.81 17.27 -29.92
CA LEU A 345 13.64 17.20 -28.71
C LEU A 345 13.62 15.77 -28.15
N PRO A 346 14.76 15.04 -28.09
CA PRO A 346 14.82 13.73 -27.46
C PRO A 346 14.53 13.83 -25.96
N MET A 347 13.62 12.97 -25.47
CA MET A 347 13.21 12.96 -24.07
C MET A 347 13.35 11.57 -23.44
N SER A 348 13.92 11.54 -22.23
CA SER A 348 13.85 10.42 -21.30
C SER A 348 12.88 10.78 -20.17
N PHE A 349 12.05 9.83 -19.74
CA PHE A 349 10.98 10.08 -18.78
C PHE A 349 11.21 9.33 -17.47
N SER A 350 10.95 9.99 -16.33
CA SER A 350 11.12 9.38 -15.01
C SER A 350 10.13 9.87 -13.95
N ALA A 351 8.81 9.87 -14.21
CA ALA A 351 7.83 10.35 -13.22
C ALA A 351 6.59 9.43 -13.12
N GLY A 352 6.48 8.63 -12.06
CA GLY A 352 5.29 7.77 -11.86
C GLY A 352 5.03 6.75 -12.98
N ALA A 353 6.08 6.37 -13.72
CA ALA A 353 6.00 5.33 -14.75
C ALA A 353 5.71 3.97 -14.11
N ASN A 354 4.82 3.20 -14.75
CA ASN A 354 4.45 1.85 -14.36
C ASN A 354 3.95 1.01 -15.55
N CYS A 355 3.67 -0.28 -15.33
CA CYS A 355 3.21 -1.19 -16.39
C CYS A 355 1.94 -0.73 -17.12
N PHE A 356 1.06 0.05 -16.49
CA PHE A 356 -0.18 0.53 -17.11
C PHE A 356 0.00 1.75 -18.02
N ASN A 357 1.12 2.48 -17.89
CA ASN A 357 1.33 3.72 -18.64
C ASN A 357 2.58 3.71 -19.54
N VAL A 358 3.47 2.72 -19.41
CA VAL A 358 4.71 2.67 -20.19
C VAL A 358 4.49 2.65 -21.70
N ALA A 359 3.45 1.95 -22.17
CA ALA A 359 3.08 1.96 -23.59
C ALA A 359 2.64 3.36 -24.06
N SER A 360 1.89 4.10 -23.23
CA SER A 360 1.50 5.48 -23.55
C SER A 360 2.73 6.39 -23.61
N LEU A 361 3.71 6.21 -22.71
CA LEU A 361 4.97 6.97 -22.71
C LEU A 361 5.80 6.73 -23.97
N LEU A 362 6.01 5.47 -24.38
CA LEU A 362 6.75 5.17 -25.62
C LEU A 362 6.01 5.69 -26.85
N SER A 363 4.68 5.51 -26.94
CA SER A 363 3.88 6.06 -28.04
C SER A 363 3.92 7.59 -28.12
N ALA A 364 4.20 8.25 -26.99
CA ALA A 364 4.33 9.70 -26.87
C ALA A 364 5.75 10.22 -27.22
N GLY A 365 6.65 9.35 -27.71
CA GLY A 365 7.99 9.71 -28.16
C GLY A 365 9.08 9.67 -27.08
N MET A 366 8.80 9.12 -25.90
CA MET A 366 9.84 8.93 -24.88
C MET A 366 10.82 7.85 -25.35
N ARG A 367 12.11 8.19 -25.47
CA ARG A 367 13.14 7.24 -25.93
C ARG A 367 13.49 6.20 -24.87
N THR A 368 13.53 6.63 -23.62
CA THR A 368 13.75 5.75 -22.46
C THR A 368 12.83 6.13 -21.32
N VAL A 369 12.47 5.14 -20.52
CA VAL A 369 11.65 5.30 -19.32
C VAL A 369 12.41 4.71 -18.15
N THR A 370 12.76 5.54 -17.17
CA THR A 370 13.34 5.04 -15.92
C THR A 370 12.35 5.09 -14.77
N VAL A 371 12.56 4.21 -13.80
CA VAL A 371 11.64 4.04 -12.67
C VAL A 371 12.37 3.85 -11.35
N CYS A 372 11.79 4.41 -10.28
CA CYS A 372 12.27 4.22 -8.90
C CYS A 372 11.10 3.91 -7.96
N SER A 373 10.12 4.82 -7.84
CA SER A 373 9.01 4.69 -6.87
C SER A 373 8.22 3.39 -7.04
N ASP A 374 8.08 2.87 -8.26
CA ASP A 374 7.39 1.58 -8.50
C ASP A 374 8.23 0.38 -8.03
N LEU A 375 9.55 0.41 -8.20
CA LEU A 375 10.47 -0.64 -7.76
C LEU A 375 10.66 -0.67 -6.23
N LEU A 376 10.35 0.43 -5.55
CA LEU A 376 10.29 0.50 -4.09
C LEU A 376 9.00 -0.10 -3.50
N LYS A 377 8.03 -0.52 -4.33
CA LYS A 377 6.78 -1.14 -3.90
C LYS A 377 6.82 -2.67 -3.99
N THR A 378 5.81 -3.32 -3.40
CA THR A 378 5.69 -4.79 -3.37
C THR A 378 5.96 -5.42 -4.73
N GLY A 379 6.85 -6.42 -4.76
CA GLY A 379 7.30 -7.08 -6.00
C GLY A 379 8.69 -6.66 -6.46
N GLY A 380 9.18 -5.48 -6.07
CA GLY A 380 10.54 -5.04 -6.36
C GLY A 380 10.90 -5.08 -7.85
N TYR A 381 12.10 -5.56 -8.16
CA TYR A 381 12.58 -5.71 -9.54
C TYR A 381 11.71 -6.60 -10.43
N LEU A 382 11.02 -7.61 -9.87
CA LEU A 382 10.15 -8.50 -10.66
C LEU A 382 8.96 -7.76 -11.29
N ARG A 383 8.62 -6.55 -10.81
CA ARG A 383 7.59 -5.70 -11.44
C ARG A 383 7.94 -5.32 -12.88
N LEU A 384 9.23 -5.26 -13.24
CA LEU A 384 9.65 -4.93 -14.61
C LEU A 384 9.12 -5.93 -15.63
N LEU A 385 8.89 -7.19 -15.24
CA LEU A 385 8.30 -8.19 -16.13
C LEU A 385 6.90 -7.77 -16.61
N ASP A 386 6.10 -7.13 -15.75
CA ASP A 386 4.77 -6.61 -16.13
C ASP A 386 4.86 -5.47 -17.14
N TYR A 387 5.95 -4.70 -17.14
CA TYR A 387 6.16 -3.62 -18.11
C TYR A 387 6.35 -4.22 -19.49
N PHE A 388 7.16 -5.26 -19.59
CA PHE A 388 7.42 -5.94 -20.86
C PHE A 388 6.19 -6.70 -21.35
N GLU A 389 5.49 -7.44 -20.48
CA GLU A 389 4.21 -8.09 -20.84
C GLU A 389 3.18 -7.08 -21.34
N SER A 390 3.05 -5.92 -20.68
CA SER A 390 2.13 -4.86 -21.08
C SER A 390 2.55 -4.18 -22.39
N LEU A 391 3.86 -3.97 -22.60
CA LEU A 391 4.40 -3.44 -23.84
C LEU A 391 4.16 -4.42 -25.00
N GLU A 392 4.55 -5.68 -24.87
CA GLU A 392 4.35 -6.70 -25.91
C GLU A 392 2.88 -6.80 -26.31
N ALA A 393 1.96 -6.79 -25.34
CA ALA A 393 0.52 -6.76 -25.62
C ALA A 393 0.10 -5.49 -26.40
N ALA A 394 0.63 -4.32 -26.05
CA ALA A 394 0.33 -3.07 -26.73
C ALA A 394 0.88 -3.04 -28.17
N PHE A 395 2.11 -3.51 -28.39
CA PHE A 395 2.70 -3.63 -29.72
C PHE A 395 1.92 -4.62 -30.60
N ALA A 396 1.57 -5.78 -30.05
CA ALA A 396 0.75 -6.77 -30.75
C ALA A 396 -0.63 -6.23 -31.12
N ALA A 397 -1.28 -5.47 -30.22
CA ALA A 397 -2.57 -4.85 -30.48
C ALA A 397 -2.51 -3.76 -31.56
N ALA A 398 -1.38 -3.05 -31.67
CA ALA A 398 -1.13 -2.06 -32.72
C ALA A 398 -0.65 -2.70 -34.04
N GLY A 399 -0.23 -3.97 -34.03
CA GLY A 399 0.42 -4.62 -35.18
C GLY A 399 1.80 -4.07 -35.49
N ALA A 400 2.48 -3.49 -34.49
CA ALA A 400 3.73 -2.74 -34.69
C ALA A 400 4.99 -3.61 -34.57
N SER A 401 5.94 -3.43 -35.49
CA SER A 401 7.21 -4.17 -35.53
C SER A 401 8.36 -3.50 -34.78
N ASP A 402 8.26 -2.21 -34.53
CA ASP A 402 9.27 -1.39 -33.84
C ASP A 402 8.63 -0.16 -33.19
N ILE A 403 9.39 0.56 -32.35
CA ILE A 403 8.89 1.73 -31.60
C ILE A 403 8.37 2.83 -32.55
N ASP A 404 9.05 3.08 -33.66
CA ASP A 404 8.67 4.16 -34.58
C ASP A 404 7.34 3.85 -35.27
N ASN A 405 7.17 2.61 -35.74
CA ASN A 405 5.91 2.14 -36.27
C ASN A 405 4.81 2.16 -35.20
N PHE A 406 5.12 1.77 -33.97
CA PHE A 406 4.16 1.84 -32.85
C PHE A 406 3.65 3.25 -32.57
N ILE A 407 4.53 4.26 -32.63
CA ILE A 407 4.16 5.66 -32.49
C ILE A 407 3.21 6.10 -33.61
N VAL A 408 3.53 5.77 -34.87
CA VAL A 408 2.76 6.18 -36.05
C VAL A 408 1.39 5.50 -36.09
N GLU A 409 1.31 4.19 -35.88
CA GLU A 409 0.04 3.44 -35.92
C GLU A 409 -0.96 3.96 -34.88
N LEU A 410 -0.50 4.34 -33.69
CA LEU A 410 -1.37 4.87 -32.66
C LEU A 410 -1.86 6.30 -32.93
N ALA A 411 -1.09 7.11 -33.67
CA ALA A 411 -1.43 8.50 -33.99
C ALA A 411 -2.49 8.62 -35.09
N GLY A 412 -2.50 7.68 -36.05
CA GLY A 412 -3.36 7.68 -37.23
C GLY A 412 -2.60 7.97 -38.53
N GLU A 413 -3.25 7.77 -39.68
CA GLU A 413 -2.60 7.81 -41.00
C GLU A 413 -2.06 9.20 -41.39
N GLY A 414 -0.91 9.22 -42.08
CA GLY A 414 -0.39 10.40 -42.79
C GLY A 414 0.48 11.37 -41.97
N MET A 415 0.89 10.99 -40.76
CA MET A 415 1.82 11.78 -39.92
C MET A 415 3.25 11.26 -40.02
N ASP A 416 4.24 12.17 -40.02
CA ASP A 416 5.63 11.81 -39.74
C ASP A 416 5.81 11.45 -38.26
N LEU A 417 6.94 10.83 -37.91
CA LEU A 417 7.21 10.32 -36.56
C LEU A 417 7.08 11.39 -35.46
N ASN A 418 7.63 12.58 -35.68
CA ASN A 418 7.61 13.65 -34.65
C ASN A 418 6.19 14.20 -34.49
N SER A 419 5.46 14.39 -35.60
CA SER A 419 4.06 14.79 -35.57
C SER A 419 3.17 13.75 -34.89
N ALA A 420 3.41 12.46 -35.14
CA ALA A 420 2.69 11.35 -34.53
C ALA A 420 2.95 11.28 -33.02
N ALA A 421 4.21 11.31 -32.59
CA ALA A 421 4.59 11.34 -31.18
C ALA A 421 3.93 12.51 -30.43
N ARG A 422 3.98 13.71 -31.02
CA ARG A 422 3.34 14.92 -30.45
C ARG A 422 1.82 14.77 -30.35
N ALA A 423 1.16 14.19 -31.35
CA ALA A 423 -0.28 13.95 -31.33
C ALA A 423 -0.67 12.94 -30.23
N ASN A 424 0.10 11.86 -30.07
CA ASN A 424 -0.07 10.89 -28.99
C ASN A 424 0.11 11.55 -27.62
N LEU A 425 1.19 12.33 -27.44
CA LEU A 425 1.48 13.03 -26.20
C LEU A 425 0.41 14.05 -25.83
N ARG A 426 -0.10 14.83 -26.79
CA ARG A 426 -1.18 15.79 -26.57
C ARG A 426 -2.46 15.11 -26.07
N ARG A 427 -2.85 13.98 -26.71
CA ARG A 427 -4.00 13.18 -26.25
C ARG A 427 -3.75 12.61 -24.86
N TYR A 428 -2.52 12.17 -24.58
CA TYR A 428 -2.20 11.58 -23.29
C TYR A 428 -2.21 12.62 -22.15
N ALA A 429 -1.60 13.79 -22.37
CA ALA A 429 -1.60 14.91 -21.43
C ALA A 429 -3.02 15.42 -21.12
N ALA A 430 -3.92 15.44 -22.10
CA ALA A 430 -5.31 15.82 -21.89
C ALA A 430 -6.08 14.80 -21.03
N ARG A 431 -5.74 13.51 -21.11
CA ARG A 431 -6.40 12.43 -20.36
C ARG A 431 -5.91 12.34 -18.91
N VAL A 432 -4.60 12.41 -18.70
CA VAL A 432 -3.95 12.04 -17.43
C VAL A 432 -4.43 12.87 -16.23
N SER A 433 -4.73 14.15 -16.43
CA SER A 433 -5.25 15.04 -15.39
C SER A 433 -6.66 14.67 -14.88
N GLY A 434 -7.46 13.99 -15.71
CA GLY A 434 -8.83 13.61 -15.36
C GLY A 434 -8.97 12.15 -14.91
N ASP A 435 -7.92 11.35 -15.09
CA ASP A 435 -7.92 9.91 -14.88
C ASP A 435 -7.93 9.57 -13.38
N ALA A 436 -8.87 8.71 -12.98
CA ALA A 436 -9.08 8.30 -11.60
C ALA A 436 -7.82 7.66 -11.01
N ASP A 437 -7.04 6.94 -11.83
CA ASP A 437 -5.81 6.28 -11.41
C ASP A 437 -4.78 7.26 -10.88
N TYR A 438 -4.86 8.57 -11.15
CA TYR A 438 -3.91 9.57 -10.64
C TYR A 438 -4.45 10.49 -9.54
N LYS A 439 -5.72 10.33 -9.13
CA LYS A 439 -6.35 11.17 -8.10
C LYS A 439 -6.03 10.70 -6.69
N LYS A 440 -5.84 11.63 -5.75
CA LYS A 440 -5.57 11.32 -4.33
C LYS A 440 -6.54 10.28 -3.77
N ASP A 441 -7.84 10.44 -4.04
CA ASP A 441 -8.92 9.59 -3.53
C ASP A 441 -8.89 8.13 -4.02
N ALA A 442 -8.07 7.79 -5.02
CA ALA A 442 -7.98 6.41 -5.52
C ALA A 442 -7.23 5.46 -4.58
N PHE A 443 -6.52 6.00 -3.58
CA PHE A 443 -5.81 5.22 -2.57
C PHE A 443 -6.23 5.68 -1.17
N ALA A 444 -6.54 4.72 -0.28
CA ALA A 444 -6.91 5.01 1.10
C ALA A 444 -5.73 4.76 2.07
N GLU A 445 -5.13 5.83 2.59
CA GLU A 445 -3.99 5.79 3.53
C GLU A 445 -4.40 5.64 5.00
N SER A 446 -5.69 5.78 5.33
CA SER A 446 -6.11 5.93 6.71
C SER A 446 -5.85 4.71 7.61
N HIS A 447 -5.75 3.51 7.03
CA HIS A 447 -5.61 2.26 7.79
C HIS A 447 -4.97 1.13 6.97
N THR A 448 -3.67 1.21 6.72
CA THR A 448 -2.92 0.28 5.86
C THR A 448 -2.18 -0.84 6.62
N LYS A 449 -2.03 -0.70 7.94
CA LYS A 449 -1.28 -1.62 8.81
C LYS A 449 -2.12 -2.17 9.95
N ALA A 450 -1.88 -3.44 10.29
CA ALA A 450 -2.51 -4.06 11.44
C ALA A 450 -1.85 -3.64 12.76
N ALA A 451 -2.63 -3.60 13.84
CA ALA A 451 -2.13 -3.24 15.18
C ALA A 451 -1.14 -4.26 15.78
N ARG A 452 -1.03 -5.45 15.16
CA ARG A 452 -0.17 -6.54 15.59
C ARG A 452 1.30 -6.11 15.63
N GLU A 453 2.00 -6.38 16.73
CA GLU A 453 3.44 -6.11 16.85
C GLU A 453 4.30 -7.10 16.03
N LEU A 454 5.50 -6.66 15.64
CA LEU A 454 6.48 -7.47 14.91
C LEU A 454 7.53 -8.03 15.87
N GLY A 455 7.47 -9.33 16.15
CA GLY A 455 8.54 -10.02 16.89
C GLY A 455 9.73 -10.39 15.99
N LEU A 456 10.89 -10.70 16.60
CA LEU A 456 12.12 -11.14 15.92
C LEU A 456 11.86 -12.24 14.88
N PHE A 457 11.03 -13.24 15.25
CA PHE A 457 10.75 -14.42 14.42
C PHE A 457 9.26 -14.61 14.09
N ASP A 458 8.52 -13.50 13.94
CA ASP A 458 7.11 -13.51 13.52
C ASP A 458 6.92 -12.66 12.25
N CYS A 459 6.83 -13.29 11.08
CA CYS A 459 6.70 -12.67 9.77
C CYS A 459 5.36 -12.96 9.08
N ILE A 460 4.87 -14.19 9.14
CA ILE A 460 3.75 -14.69 8.32
C ILE A 460 2.43 -14.39 9.02
N SER A 461 1.78 -13.31 8.60
CA SER A 461 0.39 -13.03 8.95
C SER A 461 -0.36 -12.43 7.77
N ALA A 462 -1.63 -12.81 7.63
CA ALA A 462 -2.53 -12.20 6.68
C ALA A 462 -3.25 -11.03 7.37
N PRO A 463 -2.96 -9.76 7.01
CA PRO A 463 -3.54 -8.61 7.71
C PRO A 463 -5.07 -8.56 7.62
N CYS A 464 -5.64 -9.08 6.53
CA CYS A 464 -7.10 -9.22 6.40
C CYS A 464 -7.74 -10.17 7.43
N VAL A 465 -6.97 -11.10 8.01
CA VAL A 465 -7.40 -11.99 9.11
C VAL A 465 -7.22 -11.29 10.46
N ASP A 466 -6.10 -10.57 10.64
CA ASP A 466 -5.80 -9.80 11.85
C ASP A 466 -6.84 -8.69 12.08
N GLU A 467 -7.21 -7.97 11.01
CA GLU A 467 -8.17 -6.85 11.07
C GLU A 467 -9.63 -7.27 11.09
N CYS A 468 -9.95 -8.50 10.65
CA CYS A 468 -11.32 -8.99 10.73
C CYS A 468 -11.67 -9.30 12.20
N PRO A 469 -12.69 -8.66 12.81
CA PRO A 469 -13.05 -8.95 14.20
C PRO A 469 -13.49 -10.41 14.44
N LEU A 470 -13.89 -11.12 13.38
CA LEU A 470 -14.24 -12.54 13.42
C LEU A 470 -13.07 -13.47 13.10
N HIS A 471 -11.90 -12.93 12.74
CA HIS A 471 -10.72 -13.65 12.25
C HIS A 471 -11.02 -14.60 11.09
N GLN A 472 -11.87 -14.15 10.16
CA GLN A 472 -12.22 -14.91 8.97
C GLN A 472 -10.97 -15.25 8.16
N LYS A 473 -10.86 -16.51 7.72
CA LYS A 473 -9.71 -17.05 6.99
C LYS A 473 -9.74 -16.62 5.51
N VAL A 474 -9.63 -15.31 5.28
CA VAL A 474 -9.79 -14.67 3.95
C VAL A 474 -8.99 -15.38 2.86
N PRO A 475 -7.67 -15.61 3.01
CA PRO A 475 -6.92 -16.27 1.95
C PRO A 475 -7.41 -17.69 1.63
N GLN A 476 -7.92 -18.42 2.63
CA GLN A 476 -8.32 -19.81 2.43
C GLN A 476 -9.60 -19.92 1.61
N TYR A 477 -10.62 -19.10 1.88
CA TYR A 477 -11.82 -19.11 1.05
C TYR A 477 -11.60 -18.43 -0.31
N MET A 478 -10.68 -17.47 -0.41
CA MET A 478 -10.24 -16.93 -1.71
C MET A 478 -9.63 -18.05 -2.56
N ASN A 479 -8.75 -18.87 -1.99
CA ASN A 479 -8.16 -20.01 -2.69
C ASN A 479 -9.23 -21.03 -3.10
N ALA A 480 -10.18 -21.34 -2.22
CA ALA A 480 -11.28 -22.22 -2.56
C ALA A 480 -12.14 -21.68 -3.72
N VAL A 481 -12.40 -20.37 -3.78
CA VAL A 481 -13.10 -19.73 -4.91
C VAL A 481 -12.26 -19.80 -6.18
N ARG A 482 -10.98 -19.40 -6.12
CA ARG A 482 -10.02 -19.49 -7.23
C ARG A 482 -10.01 -20.87 -7.88
N ASP A 483 -10.01 -21.91 -7.05
CA ASP A 483 -9.98 -23.32 -7.47
C ASP A 483 -11.35 -23.87 -7.90
N GLY A 484 -12.42 -23.06 -7.83
CA GLY A 484 -13.80 -23.46 -8.18
C GLY A 484 -14.48 -24.35 -7.13
N ASN A 485 -13.91 -24.49 -5.93
CA ASN A 485 -14.45 -25.31 -4.85
C ASN A 485 -15.37 -24.50 -3.92
N LEU A 486 -16.56 -24.16 -4.43
CA LEU A 486 -17.54 -23.35 -3.70
C LEU A 486 -18.02 -24.01 -2.40
N ALA A 487 -18.11 -25.33 -2.35
CA ALA A 487 -18.50 -26.05 -1.14
C ALA A 487 -17.46 -25.87 -0.01
N LEU A 488 -16.17 -25.93 -0.33
CA LEU A 488 -15.10 -25.64 0.62
C LEU A 488 -15.12 -24.16 1.04
N ALA A 489 -15.28 -23.24 0.08
CA ALA A 489 -15.37 -21.81 0.37
C ALA A 489 -16.52 -21.50 1.34
N GLY A 490 -17.70 -22.07 1.09
CA GLY A 490 -18.87 -21.95 1.96
C GLY A 490 -18.60 -22.46 3.37
N ARG A 491 -17.98 -23.64 3.52
CA ARG A 491 -17.60 -24.18 4.85
C ARG A 491 -16.65 -23.25 5.61
N ILE A 492 -15.59 -22.76 4.97
CA ILE A 492 -14.59 -21.89 5.61
C ILE A 492 -15.26 -20.59 6.09
N VAL A 493 -16.11 -19.97 5.26
CA VAL A 493 -16.81 -18.73 5.63
C VAL A 493 -17.74 -18.94 6.83
N HIS A 494 -18.47 -20.06 6.89
CA HIS A 494 -19.42 -20.35 7.98
C HIS A 494 -18.76 -20.84 9.28
N GLU A 495 -17.49 -21.25 9.23
CA GLU A 495 -16.74 -21.73 10.42
C GLU A 495 -16.60 -20.62 11.45
N ASP A 496 -16.25 -19.41 10.99
CA ASP A 496 -15.98 -18.27 11.86
C ASP A 496 -17.07 -17.20 11.87
N ASN A 497 -17.92 -17.17 10.84
CA ASN A 497 -18.90 -16.13 10.67
C ASN A 497 -20.31 -16.60 11.03
N PRO A 498 -20.95 -16.03 12.07
CA PRO A 498 -22.31 -16.38 12.46
C PRO A 498 -23.38 -15.81 11.50
N MET A 499 -23.03 -14.81 10.69
CA MET A 499 -23.96 -14.11 9.79
C MET A 499 -23.30 -13.81 8.43
N PRO A 500 -22.90 -14.85 7.68
CA PRO A 500 -22.11 -14.68 6.47
C PRO A 500 -22.87 -14.01 5.34
N SER A 501 -24.18 -14.25 5.20
CA SER A 501 -24.99 -13.65 4.13
C SER A 501 -25.19 -12.15 4.34
N VAL A 502 -25.39 -11.73 5.59
CA VAL A 502 -25.48 -10.33 6.02
C VAL A 502 -24.13 -9.62 5.88
N LEU A 503 -23.07 -10.20 6.46
CA LEU A 503 -21.71 -9.62 6.39
C LEU A 503 -21.06 -9.74 4.99
N GLY A 504 -21.69 -10.43 4.05
CA GLY A 504 -21.35 -10.38 2.63
C GLY A 504 -21.87 -9.12 1.94
N ARG A 505 -22.83 -8.40 2.53
CA ARG A 505 -23.46 -7.21 1.91
C ARG A 505 -23.14 -5.90 2.58
N ILE A 506 -23.13 -5.89 3.91
CA ILE A 506 -23.10 -4.64 4.70
C ILE A 506 -21.96 -4.60 5.72
N CYS A 507 -20.91 -5.40 5.50
CA CYS A 507 -19.69 -5.30 6.29
C CYS A 507 -18.92 -4.03 5.90
N ASP A 508 -18.38 -3.34 6.91
CA ASP A 508 -17.46 -2.20 6.81
C ASP A 508 -16.08 -2.59 6.25
N HIS A 509 -15.81 -3.90 6.20
CA HIS A 509 -14.74 -4.54 5.42
C HIS A 509 -13.35 -3.94 5.67
N GLU A 510 -13.05 -3.61 6.92
CA GLU A 510 -11.72 -3.13 7.37
C GLU A 510 -10.56 -4.04 6.91
N CYS A 511 -10.84 -5.34 6.72
CA CYS A 511 -9.91 -6.31 6.13
C CYS A 511 -9.42 -5.94 4.71
N GLU A 512 -10.19 -5.18 3.92
CA GLU A 512 -9.77 -4.67 2.60
C GLU A 512 -8.82 -3.48 2.75
N ARG A 513 -8.97 -2.65 3.80
CA ARG A 513 -8.11 -1.48 4.05
C ARG A 513 -6.69 -1.86 4.45
N ALA A 514 -6.52 -2.96 5.20
CA ALA A 514 -5.20 -3.51 5.50
C ALA A 514 -4.70 -4.54 4.46
N CYS A 515 -5.39 -4.68 3.32
CA CYS A 515 -4.94 -5.59 2.28
C CYS A 515 -3.60 -5.13 1.72
N VAL A 516 -2.61 -6.02 1.66
CA VAL A 516 -1.29 -5.73 1.08
C VAL A 516 -1.37 -5.22 -0.37
N ARG A 517 -2.45 -5.59 -1.09
CA ARG A 517 -2.68 -5.10 -2.46
C ARG A 517 -2.94 -3.60 -2.55
N ASN A 518 -3.34 -2.90 -1.47
CA ASN A 518 -3.43 -1.44 -1.49
C ASN A 518 -2.11 -0.83 -1.97
N HIS A 519 -0.99 -1.34 -1.45
CA HIS A 519 0.35 -0.89 -1.84
C HIS A 519 0.87 -1.46 -3.18
N LEU A 520 0.06 -2.21 -3.93
CA LEU A 520 0.42 -2.83 -5.20
C LEU A 520 -0.41 -2.23 -6.35
N ASP A 521 -1.73 -2.23 -6.18
CA ASP A 521 -2.75 -1.77 -7.10
C ASP A 521 -4.04 -1.39 -6.34
N GLU A 522 -4.98 -2.32 -6.13
CA GLU A 522 -6.28 -2.14 -5.50
C GLU A 522 -6.56 -3.32 -4.55
N PRO A 523 -7.27 -3.12 -3.43
CA PRO A 523 -7.56 -4.19 -2.49
C PRO A 523 -8.41 -5.30 -3.13
N LEU A 524 -8.43 -6.47 -2.47
CA LEU A 524 -9.34 -7.55 -2.84
C LEU A 524 -10.78 -7.16 -2.53
N ALA A 525 -11.72 -7.58 -3.37
CA ALA A 525 -13.16 -7.48 -3.12
C ALA A 525 -13.64 -8.55 -2.12
N ILE A 526 -13.10 -8.53 -0.90
CA ILE A 526 -13.33 -9.53 0.15
C ILE A 526 -14.82 -9.64 0.49
N ARG A 527 -15.51 -8.50 0.68
CA ARG A 527 -16.94 -8.47 0.97
C ARG A 527 -17.74 -9.09 -0.17
N ASP A 528 -17.44 -8.72 -1.41
CA ASP A 528 -18.19 -9.16 -2.59
C ASP A 528 -17.94 -10.63 -2.94
N ILE A 529 -16.72 -11.14 -2.71
CA ILE A 529 -16.44 -12.59 -2.81
C ILE A 529 -17.20 -13.36 -1.74
N LYS A 530 -17.30 -12.84 -0.51
CA LYS A 530 -18.13 -13.47 0.53
C LYS A 530 -19.61 -13.48 0.16
N ARG A 531 -20.11 -12.40 -0.47
CA ARG A 531 -21.45 -12.39 -1.07
C ARG A 531 -21.60 -13.47 -2.13
N PHE A 532 -20.68 -13.55 -3.07
CA PHE A 532 -20.68 -14.56 -4.12
C PHE A 532 -20.76 -15.97 -3.53
N ILE A 533 -19.92 -16.28 -2.53
CA ILE A 533 -19.92 -17.56 -1.82
C ILE A 533 -21.30 -17.82 -1.19
N THR A 534 -21.87 -16.86 -0.48
CA THR A 534 -23.14 -17.05 0.25
C THR A 534 -24.39 -17.07 -0.65
N ASP A 535 -24.28 -16.54 -1.87
CA ASP A 535 -25.37 -16.60 -2.86
C ASP A 535 -25.35 -17.90 -3.68
N HIS A 536 -24.18 -18.53 -3.87
CA HIS A 536 -24.03 -19.69 -4.76
C HIS A 536 -23.65 -21.00 -4.07
N ALA A 537 -22.93 -20.96 -2.95
CA ALA A 537 -22.60 -22.16 -2.20
C ALA A 537 -23.81 -22.65 -1.39
N ARG A 538 -24.02 -23.97 -1.37
CA ARG A 538 -24.97 -24.57 -0.45
C ARG A 538 -24.48 -24.31 0.98
N ALA A 539 -25.34 -23.80 1.84
CA ALA A 539 -25.05 -23.68 3.26
C ALA A 539 -24.62 -25.06 3.80
N PRO A 540 -23.51 -25.13 4.55
CA PRO A 540 -23.10 -26.40 5.15
C PRO A 540 -24.22 -26.92 6.06
N GLU A 541 -24.38 -28.24 6.10
CA GLU A 541 -25.25 -28.85 7.11
C GLU A 541 -24.70 -28.51 8.48
N ASP A 542 -25.59 -28.18 9.43
CA ASP A 542 -25.16 -27.84 10.78
C ASP A 542 -24.33 -28.99 11.36
N GLY A 543 -23.14 -28.64 11.88
CA GLY A 543 -22.27 -29.59 12.54
C GLY A 543 -22.94 -30.20 13.79
N PRO A 544 -22.37 -31.28 14.34
CA PRO A 544 -22.91 -31.88 15.55
C PRO A 544 -22.95 -30.85 16.69
N VAL A 545 -24.12 -30.70 17.32
CA VAL A 545 -24.29 -29.91 18.54
C VAL A 545 -23.52 -30.61 19.67
N ALA A 546 -22.76 -29.85 20.46
CA ALA A 546 -22.05 -30.38 21.60
C ALA A 546 -23.04 -30.93 22.66
N PRO A 547 -22.62 -31.89 23.51
CA PRO A 547 -23.47 -32.38 24.58
C PRO A 547 -24.01 -31.26 25.48
N ALA A 548 -25.24 -31.44 25.97
CA ALA A 548 -25.88 -30.45 26.82
C ALA A 548 -25.01 -30.10 28.04
N THR A 549 -24.72 -28.81 28.22
CA THR A 549 -23.87 -28.31 29.31
C THR A 549 -24.64 -28.13 30.62
N GLY A 550 -25.97 -28.03 30.54
CA GLY A 550 -26.84 -27.67 31.66
C GLY A 550 -26.90 -26.16 31.94
N VAL A 551 -26.05 -25.36 31.30
CA VAL A 551 -26.01 -23.89 31.44
C VAL A 551 -27.18 -23.26 30.67
N LYS A 552 -27.90 -22.34 31.33
CA LYS A 552 -28.96 -21.52 30.73
C LYS A 552 -28.54 -20.07 30.61
N VAL A 553 -28.70 -19.50 29.42
CA VAL A 553 -28.30 -18.12 29.12
C VAL A 553 -29.50 -17.32 28.60
N ALA A 554 -29.73 -16.15 29.21
CA ALA A 554 -30.67 -15.16 28.71
C ALA A 554 -29.92 -14.10 27.89
N ILE A 555 -30.41 -13.75 26.71
CA ILE A 555 -29.85 -12.72 25.85
C ILE A 555 -30.86 -11.60 25.69
N ILE A 556 -30.48 -10.36 25.99
CA ILE A 556 -31.34 -9.18 25.81
C ILE A 556 -30.95 -8.49 24.49
N GLY A 557 -31.86 -8.53 23.52
CA GLY A 557 -31.71 -7.99 22.17
C GLY A 557 -31.33 -9.06 21.13
N ALA A 558 -32.14 -9.18 20.07
CA ALA A 558 -31.94 -10.09 18.95
C ALA A 558 -31.19 -9.42 17.78
N GLY A 559 -30.26 -8.50 18.08
CA GLY A 559 -29.36 -7.91 17.08
C GLY A 559 -28.19 -8.84 16.69
N PRO A 560 -27.25 -8.37 15.84
CA PRO A 560 -26.12 -9.17 15.37
C PRO A 560 -25.29 -9.83 16.50
N GLY A 561 -25.01 -9.08 17.57
CA GLY A 561 -24.28 -9.62 18.74
C GLY A 561 -25.06 -10.70 19.49
N GLY A 562 -26.36 -10.49 19.70
CA GLY A 562 -27.22 -11.46 20.38
C GLY A 562 -27.43 -12.74 19.55
N MET A 563 -27.61 -12.59 18.24
CA MET A 563 -27.69 -13.73 17.31
C MET A 563 -26.39 -14.53 17.27
N ALA A 564 -25.23 -13.86 17.19
CA ALA A 564 -23.93 -14.51 17.20
C ALA A 564 -23.66 -15.27 18.51
N ALA A 565 -23.98 -14.66 19.65
CA ALA A 565 -23.87 -15.31 20.94
C ALA A 565 -24.79 -16.52 21.04
N ALA A 566 -26.05 -16.39 20.61
CA ALA A 566 -27.03 -17.47 20.63
C ALA A 566 -26.59 -18.66 19.78
N LEU A 567 -26.06 -18.41 18.58
CA LEU A 567 -25.60 -19.47 17.67
C LEU A 567 -24.46 -20.27 18.30
N GLU A 568 -23.44 -19.59 18.82
CA GLU A 568 -22.26 -20.24 19.41
C GLU A 568 -22.62 -20.97 20.72
N LEU A 569 -23.45 -20.36 21.58
CA LEU A 569 -23.93 -20.99 22.83
C LEU A 569 -24.77 -22.24 22.56
N ALA A 570 -25.71 -22.17 21.61
CA ALA A 570 -26.57 -23.29 21.27
C ALA A 570 -25.76 -24.44 20.63
N ARG A 571 -24.81 -24.14 19.73
CA ARG A 571 -23.86 -25.14 19.20
C ARG A 571 -23.00 -25.76 20.29
N GLY A 572 -22.64 -24.98 21.31
CA GLY A 572 -21.92 -25.42 22.50
C GLY A 572 -22.76 -26.22 23.51
N GLY A 573 -24.05 -26.47 23.24
CA GLY A 573 -24.92 -27.28 24.09
C GLY A 573 -25.57 -26.53 25.26
N ALA A 574 -25.51 -25.19 25.30
CA ALA A 574 -26.20 -24.37 26.28
C ALA A 574 -27.68 -24.12 25.90
N GLY A 575 -28.55 -23.97 26.90
CA GLY A 575 -29.94 -23.56 26.69
C GLY A 575 -30.04 -22.04 26.54
N VAL A 576 -30.56 -21.55 25.42
CA VAL A 576 -30.56 -20.11 25.10
C VAL A 576 -31.99 -19.58 24.91
N GLU A 577 -32.29 -18.47 25.57
CA GLU A 577 -33.51 -17.69 25.35
C GLU A 577 -33.18 -16.21 25.07
N ILE A 578 -33.75 -15.63 24.01
CA ILE A 578 -33.55 -14.24 23.62
C ILE A 578 -34.81 -13.44 23.92
N PHE A 579 -34.66 -12.25 24.50
CA PHE A 579 -35.73 -11.29 24.77
C PHE A 579 -35.58 -10.08 23.85
N GLU A 580 -36.56 -9.82 22.99
CA GLU A 580 -36.51 -8.80 21.94
C GLU A 580 -37.69 -7.82 22.07
N GLN A 581 -37.38 -6.52 22.09
CA GLN A 581 -38.38 -5.46 22.20
C GLN A 581 -39.27 -5.38 20.95
N GLN A 582 -38.72 -5.62 19.77
CA GLN A 582 -39.41 -5.49 18.50
C GLN A 582 -40.26 -6.73 18.19
N ALA A 583 -41.13 -6.59 17.18
CA ALA A 583 -41.91 -7.70 16.63
C ALA A 583 -41.12 -8.56 15.61
N TYR A 584 -39.82 -8.28 15.44
CA TYR A 584 -38.92 -8.91 14.49
C TYR A 584 -37.52 -9.05 15.09
N ALA A 585 -36.71 -9.99 14.59
CA ALA A 585 -35.31 -10.16 14.97
C ALA A 585 -34.35 -9.44 14.02
N GLY A 586 -33.09 -9.31 14.41
CA GLY A 586 -32.01 -8.73 13.63
C GLY A 586 -31.66 -7.29 14.02
N GLY A 587 -32.36 -6.67 14.98
CA GLY A 587 -32.07 -5.30 15.42
C GLY A 587 -31.95 -4.31 14.25
N MET A 588 -30.81 -3.62 14.14
CA MET A 588 -30.53 -2.66 13.06
C MET A 588 -30.54 -3.31 11.67
N VAL A 589 -29.98 -4.51 11.51
CA VAL A 589 -29.95 -5.20 10.19
C VAL A 589 -31.33 -5.69 9.78
N GLY A 590 -32.15 -6.09 10.76
CA GLY A 590 -33.52 -6.53 10.52
C GLY A 590 -34.46 -5.38 10.15
N GLY A 591 -34.34 -4.23 10.82
CA GLY A 591 -35.35 -3.17 10.75
C GLY A 591 -34.92 -1.81 10.20
N VAL A 592 -33.63 -1.50 10.14
CA VAL A 592 -33.14 -0.16 9.76
C VAL A 592 -32.42 -0.21 8.40
N VAL A 593 -31.56 -1.20 8.18
CA VAL A 593 -30.83 -1.31 6.91
C VAL A 593 -31.83 -1.45 5.75
N PRO A 594 -31.75 -0.61 4.70
CA PRO A 594 -32.70 -0.64 3.59
C PRO A 594 -32.70 -1.96 2.80
N GLU A 595 -33.84 -2.30 2.21
CA GLU A 595 -34.03 -3.55 1.45
C GLU A 595 -33.09 -3.64 0.24
N TYR A 596 -32.81 -2.51 -0.43
CA TYR A 596 -31.86 -2.42 -1.55
C TYR A 596 -30.39 -2.68 -1.18
N ARG A 597 -30.05 -2.75 0.12
CA ARG A 597 -28.71 -3.15 0.62
C ARG A 597 -28.74 -4.55 1.23
N LEU A 598 -29.77 -4.86 2.00
CA LEU A 598 -29.94 -6.15 2.66
C LEU A 598 -31.39 -6.61 2.56
N PRO A 599 -31.71 -7.48 1.58
CA PRO A 599 -33.04 -8.07 1.49
C PRO A 599 -33.37 -8.94 2.69
N ARG A 600 -34.65 -8.98 3.06
CA ARG A 600 -35.12 -9.82 4.16
C ARG A 600 -34.84 -11.29 3.94
N THR A 601 -35.01 -11.77 2.71
CA THR A 601 -34.73 -13.17 2.33
C THR A 601 -33.28 -13.58 2.56
N VAL A 602 -32.34 -12.63 2.50
CA VAL A 602 -30.92 -12.86 2.77
C VAL A 602 -30.67 -12.93 4.26
N PHE A 603 -31.23 -11.99 5.04
CA PHE A 603 -31.16 -12.03 6.50
C PHE A 603 -31.71 -13.36 7.06
N ASP A 604 -32.83 -13.83 6.52
CA ASP A 604 -33.49 -15.05 6.98
C ASP A 604 -32.60 -16.30 6.81
N ARG A 605 -31.63 -16.31 5.87
CA ARG A 605 -30.66 -17.40 5.70
C ARG A 605 -29.74 -17.56 6.91
N ASP A 606 -29.28 -16.44 7.46
CA ASP A 606 -28.40 -16.42 8.63
C ASP A 606 -29.18 -16.58 9.95
N PHE A 607 -30.47 -16.22 9.94
CA PHE A 607 -31.33 -16.32 11.12
C PHE A 607 -31.86 -17.75 11.36
N ARG A 608 -32.19 -18.48 10.28
CA ARG A 608 -32.79 -19.82 10.36
C ARG A 608 -32.06 -20.83 11.26
N PRO A 609 -30.71 -20.92 11.26
CA PRO A 609 -29.99 -21.87 12.12
C PRO A 609 -30.30 -21.74 13.62
N LEU A 610 -30.65 -20.54 14.11
CA LEU A 610 -31.03 -20.35 15.52
C LEU A 610 -32.30 -21.13 15.88
N ALA A 611 -33.30 -21.12 14.99
CA ALA A 611 -34.53 -21.86 15.18
C ALA A 611 -34.28 -23.38 15.11
N ASP A 612 -33.45 -23.81 14.15
CA ASP A 612 -33.09 -25.21 13.96
C ASP A 612 -32.31 -25.78 15.17
N LEU A 613 -31.55 -24.93 15.89
CA LEU A 613 -30.86 -25.25 17.14
C LEU A 613 -31.74 -25.14 18.40
N GLY A 614 -33.02 -24.79 18.26
CA GLY A 614 -33.96 -24.72 19.37
C GLY A 614 -33.84 -23.48 20.26
N VAL A 615 -33.21 -22.41 19.77
CA VAL A 615 -33.16 -21.12 20.49
C VAL A 615 -34.57 -20.53 20.58
N LYS A 616 -35.00 -20.17 21.79
CA LYS A 616 -36.31 -19.52 21.98
C LYS A 616 -36.16 -18.01 21.89
N ILE A 617 -37.09 -17.34 21.22
CA ILE A 617 -37.09 -15.89 21.09
C ILE A 617 -38.45 -15.34 21.54
N HIS A 618 -38.41 -14.47 22.52
CA HIS A 618 -39.56 -13.79 23.10
C HIS A 618 -39.66 -12.37 22.53
N TYR A 619 -40.48 -12.20 21.50
CA TYR A 619 -40.73 -10.90 20.87
C TYR A 619 -41.65 -10.02 21.72
N LYS A 620 -41.58 -8.70 21.49
CA LYS A 620 -42.36 -7.69 22.23
C LYS A 620 -42.15 -7.82 23.75
N GLN A 621 -40.90 -8.04 24.15
CA GLN A 621 -40.47 -8.07 25.55
C GLN A 621 -39.38 -7.00 25.72
N ARG A 622 -39.75 -5.85 26.27
CA ARG A 622 -38.86 -4.70 26.51
C ARG A 622 -38.32 -4.76 27.93
N ALA A 623 -37.00 -4.84 28.06
CA ALA A 623 -36.31 -4.69 29.33
C ALA A 623 -36.67 -3.31 29.97
N GLY A 624 -36.87 -3.30 31.29
CA GLY A 624 -37.26 -2.12 32.09
C GLY A 624 -38.77 -1.85 32.10
N VAL A 625 -39.54 -2.52 31.23
CA VAL A 625 -41.02 -2.43 31.17
C VAL A 625 -41.65 -3.79 31.45
N ASP A 626 -41.31 -4.81 30.67
CA ASP A 626 -41.90 -6.14 30.78
C ASP A 626 -41.14 -7.05 31.77
N PHE A 627 -39.84 -6.84 31.90
CA PHE A 627 -38.96 -7.53 32.85
C PHE A 627 -37.75 -6.66 33.21
N ARG A 628 -37.10 -6.97 34.32
CA ARG A 628 -35.84 -6.39 34.79
C ARG A 628 -34.75 -7.45 34.86
N LEU A 629 -33.51 -7.02 35.12
CA LEU A 629 -32.37 -7.92 35.18
C LEU A 629 -32.50 -8.99 36.29
N ALA A 630 -33.03 -8.62 37.47
CA ALA A 630 -33.27 -9.57 38.57
C ALA A 630 -34.24 -10.70 38.18
N ASP A 631 -35.30 -10.40 37.43
CA ASP A 631 -36.32 -11.37 37.02
C ASP A 631 -35.69 -12.54 36.23
N LEU A 632 -34.70 -12.24 35.38
CA LEU A 632 -33.97 -13.27 34.62
C LEU A 632 -33.14 -14.17 35.55
N ARG A 633 -32.52 -13.60 36.58
CA ARG A 633 -31.76 -14.42 37.54
C ARG A 633 -32.68 -15.31 38.37
N GLU A 634 -33.82 -14.79 38.79
CA GLU A 634 -34.85 -15.56 39.51
C GLU A 634 -35.48 -16.66 38.64
N ALA A 635 -35.58 -16.45 37.34
CA ALA A 635 -36.00 -17.46 36.36
C ALA A 635 -34.97 -18.60 36.14
N GLY A 636 -33.81 -18.52 36.80
CA GLY A 636 -32.80 -19.58 36.80
C GLY A 636 -31.86 -19.56 35.60
N PHE A 637 -31.61 -18.38 35.01
CA PHE A 637 -30.52 -18.19 34.05
C PHE A 637 -29.17 -18.04 34.76
N ASP A 638 -28.17 -18.80 34.33
CA ASP A 638 -26.81 -18.80 34.91
C ASP A 638 -25.99 -17.59 34.46
N ALA A 639 -26.28 -17.06 33.26
CA ALA A 639 -25.64 -15.88 32.71
C ALA A 639 -26.65 -15.03 31.91
N VAL A 640 -26.42 -13.72 31.88
CA VAL A 640 -27.18 -12.78 31.05
C VAL A 640 -26.23 -12.06 30.09
N VAL A 641 -26.60 -11.98 28.81
CA VAL A 641 -25.86 -11.28 27.77
C VAL A 641 -26.67 -10.08 27.29
N ILE A 642 -26.12 -8.87 27.45
CA ILE A 642 -26.76 -7.62 27.07
C ILE A 642 -26.22 -7.17 25.71
N THR A 643 -27.06 -7.24 24.68
CA THR A 643 -26.75 -6.83 23.29
C THR A 643 -27.84 -5.93 22.73
N VAL A 644 -28.33 -5.01 23.56
CA VAL A 644 -29.47 -4.13 23.26
C VAL A 644 -29.16 -3.06 22.21
N GLY A 645 -27.88 -2.78 21.96
CA GLY A 645 -27.40 -1.77 21.01
C GLY A 645 -27.63 -0.32 21.47
N ALA A 646 -27.52 0.63 20.54
CA ALA A 646 -27.79 2.06 20.77
C ALA A 646 -29.09 2.48 20.07
N GLN A 647 -30.18 2.56 20.83
CA GLN A 647 -31.54 2.64 20.26
C GLN A 647 -32.03 4.06 20.02
N LEU A 648 -31.41 5.07 20.65
CA LEU A 648 -31.88 6.46 20.65
C LEU A 648 -31.02 7.33 19.74
N GLY A 649 -31.61 8.04 18.77
CA GLY A 649 -30.88 9.02 17.96
C GLY A 649 -30.48 10.27 18.76
N LYS A 650 -29.34 10.86 18.40
CA LYS A 650 -28.90 12.15 18.95
C LYS A 650 -29.69 13.30 18.35
N ARG A 651 -29.90 14.34 19.17
CA ARG A 651 -30.53 15.62 18.81
C ARG A 651 -29.48 16.70 18.57
N LEU A 652 -29.80 17.74 17.79
CA LEU A 652 -28.87 18.85 17.52
C LEU A 652 -28.76 19.83 18.71
N GLY A 653 -29.76 19.83 19.60
CA GLY A 653 -29.88 20.80 20.68
C GLY A 653 -30.43 22.16 20.22
N LEU A 654 -31.04 22.23 19.03
CA LEU A 654 -31.62 23.44 18.47
C LEU A 654 -33.10 23.60 18.85
N GLU A 655 -33.54 24.85 19.00
CA GLU A 655 -34.94 25.15 19.24
C GLU A 655 -35.81 24.76 18.02
N GLY A 656 -36.93 24.09 18.29
CA GLY A 656 -37.88 23.66 17.24
C GLY A 656 -37.66 22.26 16.67
N GLU A 657 -36.78 21.44 17.25
CA GLU A 657 -36.54 20.06 16.79
C GLU A 657 -37.76 19.13 16.87
N ASP A 658 -38.76 19.43 17.70
CA ASP A 658 -40.02 18.67 17.78
C ASP A 658 -41.09 19.15 16.78
N CYS A 659 -40.75 20.06 15.85
CA CYS A 659 -41.69 20.56 14.84
C CYS A 659 -41.97 19.53 13.73
N GLN A 660 -43.06 19.73 12.98
CA GLN A 660 -43.37 18.89 11.83
C GLN A 660 -42.30 19.05 10.74
N GLY A 661 -41.81 17.90 10.23
CA GLY A 661 -40.77 17.85 9.21
C GLY A 661 -39.38 17.52 9.77
N VAL A 662 -39.18 17.41 11.08
CA VAL A 662 -37.93 16.89 11.66
C VAL A 662 -38.12 15.42 12.03
N PHE A 663 -37.22 14.56 11.55
CA PHE A 663 -37.30 13.11 11.71
C PHE A 663 -36.03 12.55 12.35
N ASP A 664 -36.21 11.58 13.24
CA ASP A 664 -35.13 10.67 13.63
C ASP A 664 -34.78 9.72 12.47
N ALA A 665 -33.49 9.50 12.23
CA ALA A 665 -33.03 8.64 11.13
C ALA A 665 -33.53 7.20 11.24
N LEU A 666 -33.55 6.63 12.46
CA LEU A 666 -33.96 5.23 12.65
C LEU A 666 -35.47 5.07 12.49
N GLU A 667 -36.25 6.04 12.97
CA GLU A 667 -37.69 6.08 12.71
C GLU A 667 -37.98 6.15 11.20
N PHE A 668 -37.35 7.09 10.49
CA PHE A 668 -37.53 7.25 9.05
C PHE A 668 -37.24 5.95 8.28
N LEU A 669 -36.09 5.33 8.56
CA LEU A 669 -35.68 4.10 7.88
C LEU A 669 -36.59 2.91 8.22
N ARG A 670 -36.98 2.73 9.48
CA ARG A 670 -37.92 1.66 9.89
C ARG A 670 -39.27 1.81 9.19
N ARG A 671 -39.83 3.02 9.17
CA ARG A 671 -41.11 3.31 8.51
C ARG A 671 -41.02 3.07 7.00
N SER A 672 -39.93 3.53 6.38
CA SER A 672 -39.68 3.29 4.96
C SER A 672 -39.60 1.79 4.63
N LYS A 673 -38.87 1.01 5.45
CA LYS A 673 -38.75 -0.45 5.30
C LYS A 673 -40.07 -1.18 5.53
N ALA A 674 -40.85 -0.75 6.52
CA ALA A 674 -42.20 -1.23 6.78
C ALA A 674 -43.23 -0.79 5.72
N LYS A 675 -42.81 0.01 4.73
CA LYS A 675 -43.66 0.61 3.68
C LYS A 675 -44.79 1.48 4.25
N GLU A 676 -44.56 2.06 5.43
CA GLU A 676 -45.44 3.02 6.06
C GLU A 676 -45.30 4.39 5.39
N PRO A 677 -46.39 5.15 5.18
CA PRO A 677 -46.31 6.50 4.61
C PRO A 677 -45.48 7.44 5.49
N VAL A 678 -44.59 8.23 4.89
CA VAL A 678 -43.82 9.29 5.56
C VAL A 678 -43.98 10.61 4.80
N ASP A 679 -44.45 11.67 5.47
CA ASP A 679 -44.60 13.01 4.88
C ASP A 679 -43.28 13.79 4.94
N ILE A 680 -42.39 13.55 3.97
CA ILE A 680 -41.07 14.20 3.87
C ILE A 680 -41.04 15.42 2.93
N GLY A 681 -42.15 15.76 2.27
CA GLY A 681 -42.20 16.87 1.32
C GLY A 681 -41.30 16.68 0.08
N ARG A 682 -40.87 17.79 -0.54
CA ARG A 682 -40.07 17.79 -1.77
C ARG A 682 -38.58 18.01 -1.51
N ARG A 683 -38.21 18.91 -0.60
CA ARG A 683 -36.82 19.28 -0.30
C ARG A 683 -36.40 18.67 1.02
N ILE A 684 -35.47 17.73 0.99
CA ILE A 684 -35.06 16.95 2.16
C ILE A 684 -33.61 17.22 2.50
N GLY A 685 -33.37 17.57 3.75
CA GLY A 685 -32.02 17.71 4.31
C GLY A 685 -31.69 16.49 5.16
N VAL A 686 -30.51 15.91 4.97
CA VAL A 686 -29.97 14.87 5.86
C VAL A 686 -28.77 15.44 6.59
N ILE A 687 -28.81 15.45 7.92
CA ILE A 687 -27.71 15.96 8.75
C ILE A 687 -26.86 14.79 9.22
N GLY A 688 -25.62 14.74 8.77
CA GLY A 688 -24.68 13.65 9.07
C GLY A 688 -23.91 13.21 7.83
N ALA A 689 -22.98 12.28 8.01
CA ALA A 689 -22.11 11.80 6.93
C ALA A 689 -21.62 10.35 7.12
N GLY A 690 -22.19 9.60 8.08
CA GLY A 690 -21.91 8.16 8.24
C GLY A 690 -22.90 7.30 7.47
N ASP A 691 -22.78 5.97 7.58
CA ASP A 691 -23.60 5.03 6.81
C ASP A 691 -25.11 5.23 7.01
N THR A 692 -25.55 5.53 8.24
CA THR A 692 -26.97 5.85 8.49
C THR A 692 -27.42 7.10 7.71
N ALA A 693 -26.56 8.11 7.56
CA ALA A 693 -26.87 9.29 6.76
C ALA A 693 -26.96 8.93 5.26
N MET A 694 -26.09 8.03 4.77
CA MET A 694 -26.15 7.54 3.39
C MET A 694 -27.46 6.78 3.16
N ASP A 695 -27.81 5.86 4.06
CA ASP A 695 -29.06 5.11 3.99
C ASP A 695 -30.28 6.03 3.99
N CYS A 696 -30.30 7.06 4.85
CA CYS A 696 -31.39 8.04 4.87
C CYS A 696 -31.46 8.83 3.56
N ALA A 697 -30.35 9.37 3.09
CA ALA A 697 -30.30 10.21 1.89
C ALA A 697 -30.69 9.42 0.63
N ARG A 698 -30.10 8.24 0.44
CA ARG A 698 -30.40 7.33 -0.67
C ARG A 698 -31.83 6.81 -0.62
N THR A 699 -32.33 6.48 0.57
CA THR A 699 -33.75 6.11 0.74
C THR A 699 -34.66 7.29 0.38
N ALA A 700 -34.32 8.52 0.76
CA ALA A 700 -35.06 9.72 0.39
C ALA A 700 -35.07 9.95 -1.13
N CYS A 701 -33.94 9.74 -1.83
CA CYS A 701 -33.86 9.87 -3.30
C CYS A 701 -34.84 8.94 -4.04
N ARG A 702 -35.29 7.85 -3.41
CA ARG A 702 -36.25 6.89 -3.99
C ARG A 702 -37.70 7.33 -3.82
N TYR A 703 -37.97 8.45 -3.13
CA TYR A 703 -39.30 9.03 -3.08
C TYR A 703 -39.53 9.89 -4.33
N PRO A 704 -40.70 9.78 -4.99
CA PRO A 704 -40.95 10.52 -6.23
C PRO A 704 -40.86 12.04 -6.05
N GLY A 705 -40.08 12.69 -6.92
CA GLY A 705 -39.99 14.15 -7.01
C GLY A 705 -39.15 14.83 -5.93
N THR A 706 -38.43 14.09 -5.10
CA THR A 706 -37.62 14.65 -4.03
C THR A 706 -36.28 15.21 -4.51
N GLU A 707 -35.85 16.31 -3.88
CA GLU A 707 -34.53 16.91 -3.98
C GLU A 707 -33.83 16.71 -2.63
N VAL A 708 -32.74 15.95 -2.62
CA VAL A 708 -32.04 15.55 -1.40
C VAL A 708 -30.72 16.29 -1.26
N LYS A 709 -30.52 16.91 -0.10
CA LYS A 709 -29.27 17.56 0.29
C LYS A 709 -28.69 16.89 1.53
N LEU A 710 -27.46 16.39 1.42
CA LEU A 710 -26.68 15.96 2.58
C LEU A 710 -25.89 17.16 3.11
N ILE A 711 -26.09 17.53 4.37
CA ILE A 711 -25.51 18.73 4.96
C ILE A 711 -24.39 18.30 5.91
N TYR A 712 -23.16 18.73 5.61
CA TYR A 712 -21.99 18.29 6.34
C TYR A 712 -21.02 19.43 6.67
N ARG A 713 -20.54 19.46 7.92
CA ARG A 713 -19.64 20.50 8.44
C ARG A 713 -18.18 20.39 7.96
N ARG A 714 -17.86 19.40 7.13
CA ARG A 714 -16.52 19.11 6.57
C ARG A 714 -16.67 18.80 5.08
N SER A 715 -15.57 18.49 4.40
CA SER A 715 -15.56 18.04 3.01
C SER A 715 -16.02 16.58 2.84
N ILE A 716 -16.36 16.20 1.60
CA ILE A 716 -16.68 14.83 1.17
C ILE A 716 -15.54 13.86 1.51
N GLU A 717 -14.29 14.29 1.30
CA GLU A 717 -13.07 13.55 1.66
C GLU A 717 -13.04 13.14 3.14
N GLN A 718 -13.66 13.93 4.02
CA GLN A 718 -13.65 13.68 5.46
C GLN A 718 -14.90 12.94 5.95
N MET A 719 -15.78 12.49 5.06
CA MET A 719 -16.98 11.73 5.42
C MET A 719 -16.60 10.35 5.96
N PRO A 720 -17.19 9.90 7.09
CA PRO A 720 -16.90 8.58 7.65
C PRO A 720 -17.62 7.42 6.95
N ALA A 721 -18.61 7.68 6.09
CA ALA A 721 -19.28 6.65 5.33
C ALA A 721 -18.34 5.94 4.35
N ASP A 722 -18.67 4.70 4.02
CA ASP A 722 -18.01 3.96 2.94
C ASP A 722 -18.01 4.76 1.63
N ARG A 723 -16.87 4.78 0.93
CA ARG A 723 -16.71 5.55 -0.30
C ARG A 723 -17.68 5.08 -1.39
N GLU A 724 -17.94 3.78 -1.46
CA GLU A 724 -18.94 3.22 -2.36
C GLU A 724 -20.31 3.87 -2.11
N GLU A 725 -20.73 4.00 -0.85
CA GLU A 725 -22.03 4.59 -0.50
C GLU A 725 -22.13 6.07 -0.89
N ILE A 726 -21.02 6.82 -0.78
CA ILE A 726 -20.93 8.22 -1.21
C ILE A 726 -21.05 8.31 -2.74
N GLU A 727 -20.34 7.47 -3.48
CA GLU A 727 -20.40 7.44 -4.94
C GLU A 727 -21.79 7.08 -5.44
N GLN A 728 -22.43 6.07 -4.83
CA GLN A 728 -23.81 5.71 -5.15
C GLN A 728 -24.80 6.84 -4.82
N LEU A 729 -24.60 7.57 -3.73
CA LEU A 729 -25.42 8.72 -3.36
C LEU A 729 -25.33 9.84 -4.42
N LEU A 730 -24.12 10.16 -4.88
CA LEU A 730 -23.90 11.18 -5.91
C LEU A 730 -24.48 10.76 -7.27
N GLN A 731 -24.35 9.47 -7.64
CA GLN A 731 -24.97 8.92 -8.85
C GLN A 731 -26.50 8.94 -8.81
N GLU A 732 -27.10 8.85 -7.62
CA GLU A 732 -28.54 8.97 -7.39
C GLU A 732 -29.02 10.44 -7.38
N GLY A 733 -28.12 11.42 -7.58
CA GLY A 733 -28.44 12.83 -7.81
C GLY A 733 -28.57 13.68 -6.54
N ALA A 734 -28.13 13.18 -5.38
CA ALA A 734 -28.12 13.98 -4.16
C ALA A 734 -26.99 15.02 -4.18
N GLU A 735 -27.28 16.20 -3.63
CA GLU A 735 -26.31 17.29 -3.47
C GLU A 735 -25.65 17.19 -2.09
N VAL A 736 -24.32 17.24 -2.02
CA VAL A 736 -23.60 17.37 -0.75
C VAL A 736 -23.25 18.83 -0.51
N VAL A 737 -23.83 19.41 0.53
CA VAL A 737 -23.53 20.78 0.99
C VAL A 737 -22.36 20.68 1.99
N GLU A 738 -21.14 20.72 1.46
CA GLU A 738 -19.91 20.76 2.25
C GLU A 738 -19.79 22.04 3.07
N PHE A 739 -18.99 21.97 4.13
CA PHE A 739 -18.64 23.12 4.98
C PHE A 739 -19.86 23.86 5.53
N ALA A 740 -20.89 23.11 5.94
CA ALA A 740 -22.14 23.64 6.46
C ALA A 740 -22.44 23.06 7.84
N LYS A 741 -22.39 23.93 8.86
CA LYS A 741 -22.77 23.59 10.23
C LYS A 741 -24.19 24.09 10.52
N PRO A 742 -25.13 23.25 10.98
CA PRO A 742 -26.47 23.70 11.40
C PRO A 742 -26.42 24.68 12.58
N GLU A 743 -27.12 25.81 12.48
CA GLU A 743 -27.19 26.82 13.54
C GLU A 743 -28.62 27.08 14.03
N ARG A 744 -29.64 27.03 13.15
CA ARG A 744 -31.03 27.30 13.55
C ARG A 744 -32.06 26.69 12.60
N LEU A 745 -33.15 26.17 13.15
CA LEU A 745 -34.32 25.73 12.39
C LEU A 745 -35.27 26.91 12.11
N VAL A 746 -35.70 27.07 10.86
CA VAL A 746 -36.71 28.07 10.48
C VAL A 746 -38.07 27.39 10.44
N VAL A 747 -38.84 27.57 11.52
CA VAL A 747 -40.18 26.99 11.68
C VAL A 747 -41.25 28.05 11.42
N ARG A 748 -42.26 27.71 10.61
CA ARG A 748 -43.46 28.53 10.38
C ARG A 748 -44.70 27.67 10.50
N ASP A 749 -45.69 28.13 11.26
CA ASP A 749 -46.94 27.41 11.53
C ASP A 749 -46.71 25.98 12.07
N GLY A 750 -45.68 25.81 12.90
CA GLY A 750 -45.30 24.51 13.48
C GLY A 750 -44.62 23.54 12.51
N ARG A 751 -44.28 23.97 11.27
CA ARG A 751 -43.61 23.15 10.25
C ARG A 751 -42.28 23.75 9.81
N LEU A 752 -41.31 22.89 9.55
CA LEU A 752 -40.01 23.26 9.01
C LEU A 752 -40.13 23.93 7.62
N ARG A 753 -39.34 24.98 7.38
CA ARG A 753 -39.23 25.67 6.07
C ARG A 753 -37.80 25.85 5.55
N ALA A 754 -36.83 25.94 6.46
CA ALA A 754 -35.42 26.04 6.10
C ALA A 754 -34.53 25.67 7.29
N LEU A 755 -33.26 25.40 7.01
CA LEU A 755 -32.18 25.30 7.99
C LEU A 755 -31.19 26.45 7.74
N THR A 756 -30.96 27.29 8.75
CA THR A 756 -29.84 28.23 8.73
C THR A 756 -28.56 27.48 9.10
N CYS A 757 -27.55 27.57 8.23
CA CYS A 757 -26.23 26.99 8.42
C CYS A 757 -25.16 28.08 8.46
N ARG A 758 -24.06 27.84 9.19
CA ARG A 758 -22.83 28.63 9.14
C ARG A 758 -21.77 27.94 8.30
N ARG A 759 -20.96 28.71 7.55
CA ARG A 759 -19.83 28.14 6.82
C ARG A 759 -18.73 27.72 7.77
N THR A 760 -18.04 26.63 7.42
CA THR A 760 -16.81 26.22 8.08
C THR A 760 -15.62 26.24 7.12
N ALA A 761 -14.41 26.32 7.66
CA ALA A 761 -13.16 26.24 6.90
C ALA A 761 -12.09 25.47 7.70
N TYR A 762 -11.08 24.95 7.02
CA TYR A 762 -9.92 24.34 7.68
C TYR A 762 -8.85 25.40 7.97
N ALA A 763 -8.25 25.33 9.16
CA ALA A 763 -7.12 26.18 9.56
C ALA A 763 -5.77 25.44 9.56
N GLY A 764 -5.73 24.20 9.03
CA GLY A 764 -4.55 23.35 8.96
C GLY A 764 -4.38 22.41 10.17
N ASP A 765 -5.15 22.59 11.24
CA ASP A 765 -5.11 21.76 12.43
C ASP A 765 -5.83 20.42 12.26
N ARG A 766 -5.32 19.41 12.97
CA ARG A 766 -5.80 18.03 12.97
C ARG A 766 -6.08 17.56 14.39
N ASP A 767 -7.13 16.75 14.55
CA ASP A 767 -7.44 16.12 15.83
C ASP A 767 -6.51 14.92 16.12
N ALA A 768 -6.67 14.29 17.29
CA ALA A 768 -5.86 13.13 17.69
C ALA A 768 -6.02 11.90 16.75
N SER A 769 -7.07 11.88 15.92
CA SER A 769 -7.27 10.87 14.87
C SER A 769 -6.67 11.26 13.52
N GLY A 770 -5.97 12.40 13.45
CA GLY A 770 -5.39 12.95 12.22
C GLY A 770 -6.40 13.66 11.31
N ARG A 771 -7.67 13.80 11.71
CA ARG A 771 -8.72 14.41 10.88
C ARG A 771 -8.68 15.93 10.96
N LYS A 772 -8.97 16.59 9.83
CA LYS A 772 -9.02 18.06 9.73
C LYS A 772 -10.11 18.63 10.65
N ILE A 773 -9.78 19.67 11.42
CA ILE A 773 -10.70 20.35 12.33
C ILE A 773 -11.40 21.51 11.59
N PRO A 774 -12.75 21.49 11.46
CA PRO A 774 -13.48 22.59 10.85
C PRO A 774 -13.73 23.72 11.87
N HIS A 775 -13.38 24.94 11.49
CA HIS A 775 -13.64 26.16 12.25
C HIS A 775 -14.78 26.96 11.62
N GLU A 776 -15.59 27.60 12.45
CA GLU A 776 -16.66 28.47 11.97
C GLU A 776 -16.10 29.73 11.33
N VAL A 777 -16.67 30.12 10.18
CA VAL A 777 -16.39 31.41 9.55
C VAL A 777 -17.41 32.42 10.10
N PRO A 778 -16.99 33.49 10.78
CA PRO A 778 -17.90 34.52 11.28
C PRO A 778 -18.72 35.17 10.15
N ASP A 779 -19.95 35.61 10.47
CA ASP A 779 -20.85 36.34 9.57
C ASP A 779 -21.13 35.66 8.22
N SER A 780 -21.10 34.31 8.20
CA SER A 780 -21.23 33.49 6.99
C SER A 780 -22.52 32.67 6.93
N ASP A 781 -23.52 33.04 7.72
CA ASP A 781 -24.78 32.31 7.85
C ASP A 781 -25.60 32.35 6.53
N PHE A 782 -26.19 31.22 6.16
CA PHE A 782 -27.01 31.08 4.96
C PHE A 782 -28.16 30.09 5.17
N ASP A 783 -29.29 30.31 4.49
CA ASP A 783 -30.46 29.44 4.59
C ASP A 783 -30.46 28.35 3.51
N VAL A 784 -30.71 27.11 3.92
CA VAL A 784 -31.00 25.97 3.05
C VAL A 784 -32.52 25.69 3.11
N PRO A 785 -33.29 25.98 2.04
CA PRO A 785 -34.74 25.75 2.03
C PRO A 785 -35.08 24.25 2.05
N LEU A 786 -35.86 23.81 3.04
CA LEU A 786 -36.16 22.40 3.30
C LEU A 786 -37.60 22.22 3.78
N ASP A 787 -38.25 21.14 3.35
CA ASP A 787 -39.57 20.72 3.83
C ASP A 787 -39.45 19.65 4.94
N ALA A 788 -38.34 18.90 4.94
CA ALA A 788 -37.99 17.94 5.98
C ALA A 788 -36.49 17.90 6.28
N ILE A 789 -36.13 17.55 7.52
CA ILE A 789 -34.77 17.24 7.98
C ILE A 789 -34.77 15.86 8.62
N ILE A 790 -33.77 15.04 8.29
CA ILE A 790 -33.50 13.75 8.91
C ILE A 790 -32.20 13.85 9.70
N LEU A 791 -32.27 13.58 11.01
CA LEU A 791 -31.13 13.68 11.93
C LEU A 791 -30.39 12.35 12.01
N ALA A 792 -29.21 12.27 11.40
CA ALA A 792 -28.35 11.09 11.35
C ALA A 792 -26.98 11.35 12.02
N ILE A 793 -27.01 11.88 13.24
CA ILE A 793 -25.85 12.42 13.98
C ILE A 793 -25.38 11.53 15.17
N SER A 794 -25.46 10.20 15.02
CA SER A 794 -25.13 9.17 16.03
C SER A 794 -26.26 8.81 17.00
N GLN A 795 -26.00 7.88 17.93
CA GLN A 795 -26.98 7.22 18.80
C GLN A 795 -26.50 7.11 20.26
N HIS A 796 -27.42 6.81 21.17
CA HIS A 796 -27.19 6.47 22.58
C HIS A 796 -27.91 5.16 22.96
N ALA A 797 -27.34 4.44 23.92
CA ALA A 797 -27.98 3.28 24.52
C ALA A 797 -28.97 3.70 25.62
N LEU A 798 -30.13 3.05 25.66
CA LEU A 798 -31.10 3.14 26.73
C LEU A 798 -30.91 1.96 27.67
N LEU A 799 -30.55 2.27 28.92
CA LEU A 799 -30.10 1.33 29.94
C LEU A 799 -30.99 1.43 31.20
N ASP A 800 -32.31 1.42 31.01
CA ASP A 800 -33.34 1.68 32.02
C ASP A 800 -33.89 0.42 32.72
N PHE A 801 -33.13 -0.68 32.70
CA PHE A 801 -33.60 -2.01 33.10
C PHE A 801 -32.77 -2.68 34.22
N PHE A 802 -31.88 -1.92 34.84
CA PHE A 802 -31.15 -2.33 36.04
C PHE A 802 -31.99 -2.04 37.31
N ASP A 803 -31.82 -2.88 38.34
CA ASP A 803 -32.47 -2.74 39.65
C ASP A 803 -31.68 -1.80 40.57
N GLU A 804 -31.74 -1.96 41.90
CA GLU A 804 -30.97 -1.14 42.85
C GLU A 804 -29.44 -1.30 42.71
N GLN A 805 -28.98 -2.39 42.09
CA GLN A 805 -27.57 -2.64 41.84
C GLN A 805 -27.11 -1.87 40.60
N ALA A 806 -26.41 -0.75 40.82
CA ALA A 806 -25.88 0.07 39.73
C ALA A 806 -24.81 -0.68 38.93
N ILE A 807 -25.01 -0.80 37.61
CA ILE A 807 -23.97 -1.21 36.67
C ILE A 807 -23.03 -0.03 36.41
N ASP A 808 -21.73 -0.32 36.24
CA ASP A 808 -20.76 0.72 35.94
C ASP A 808 -20.91 1.19 34.47
N VAL A 809 -20.94 2.51 34.28
CA VAL A 809 -21.06 3.15 32.97
C VAL A 809 -19.95 4.19 32.81
N ASN A 810 -19.52 4.41 31.57
CA ASN A 810 -18.55 5.46 31.29
C ASN A 810 -19.21 6.85 31.20
N GLU A 811 -18.37 7.88 31.03
CA GLU A 811 -18.80 9.28 30.91
C GLU A 811 -19.74 9.54 29.72
N ARG A 812 -19.75 8.63 28.74
CA ARG A 812 -20.62 8.67 27.55
C ARG A 812 -21.95 7.92 27.75
N GLY A 813 -22.14 7.27 28.90
CA GLY A 813 -23.34 6.52 29.25
C GLY A 813 -23.40 5.08 28.71
N PHE A 814 -22.26 4.49 28.30
CA PHE A 814 -22.19 3.08 27.86
C PHE A 814 -21.69 2.17 28.99
N ILE A 815 -22.13 0.91 29.00
CA ILE A 815 -21.72 -0.08 30.02
C ILE A 815 -20.20 -0.28 29.95
N ARG A 816 -19.53 -0.20 31.11
CA ARG A 816 -18.13 -0.60 31.22
C ARG A 816 -18.03 -2.11 31.34
N VAL A 817 -17.28 -2.73 30.44
CA VAL A 817 -16.96 -4.16 30.48
C VAL A 817 -15.46 -4.36 30.38
N ASN A 818 -14.98 -5.48 30.93
CA ASN A 818 -13.62 -5.93 30.70
C ASN A 818 -13.42 -6.20 29.19
N PRO A 819 -12.36 -5.67 28.55
CA PRO A 819 -12.17 -5.79 27.11
C PRO A 819 -11.91 -7.23 26.62
N ASP A 820 -11.40 -8.11 27.48
CA ASP A 820 -11.10 -9.50 27.14
C ASP A 820 -12.27 -10.44 27.45
N SER A 821 -12.90 -10.27 28.63
CA SER A 821 -13.97 -11.17 29.08
C SER A 821 -15.38 -10.69 28.71
N PHE A 822 -15.54 -9.42 28.35
CA PHE A 822 -16.83 -8.74 28.14
C PHE A 822 -17.77 -8.77 29.35
N GLU A 823 -17.25 -9.13 30.53
CA GLU A 823 -18.01 -9.16 31.78
C GLU A 823 -18.11 -7.73 32.35
N SER A 824 -19.30 -7.39 32.84
CA SER A 824 -19.57 -6.09 33.47
C SER A 824 -19.10 -6.05 34.94
N SER A 825 -19.41 -4.95 35.65
CA SER A 825 -19.18 -4.86 37.09
C SER A 825 -20.04 -5.84 37.92
N ILE A 826 -21.06 -6.48 37.32
CA ILE A 826 -21.93 -7.46 37.96
C ILE A 826 -21.55 -8.87 37.45
N PRO A 827 -21.07 -9.78 38.32
CA PRO A 827 -20.69 -11.13 37.92
C PRO A 827 -21.80 -11.91 37.21
N GLY A 828 -21.46 -12.62 36.14
CA GLY A 828 -22.41 -13.37 35.31
C GLY A 828 -23.23 -12.51 34.34
N ILE A 829 -23.01 -11.20 34.33
CA ILE A 829 -23.62 -10.26 33.37
C ILE A 829 -22.56 -9.79 32.38
N TYR A 830 -22.75 -10.18 31.12
CA TYR A 830 -21.88 -9.84 30.00
C TYR A 830 -22.58 -8.81 29.11
N ALA A 831 -21.82 -7.94 28.46
CA ALA A 831 -22.39 -6.99 27.50
C ALA A 831 -21.48 -6.80 26.28
N GLY A 832 -22.08 -6.56 25.12
CA GLY A 832 -21.35 -6.37 23.86
C GLY A 832 -22.13 -5.61 22.80
N GLY A 833 -21.46 -5.31 21.68
CA GLY A 833 -22.01 -4.48 20.60
C GLY A 833 -22.10 -3.01 20.99
N ASP A 834 -23.03 -2.26 20.38
CA ASP A 834 -23.09 -0.80 20.49
C ASP A 834 -23.45 -0.25 21.89
N ALA A 835 -23.73 -1.12 22.86
CA ALA A 835 -24.13 -0.76 24.22
C ALA A 835 -22.95 -0.59 25.21
N VAL A 836 -21.72 -0.93 24.81
CA VAL A 836 -20.57 -0.99 25.72
C VAL A 836 -19.44 -0.06 25.29
N ASN A 837 -18.58 0.31 26.25
CA ASN A 837 -17.27 0.98 26.07
C ASN A 837 -17.28 2.09 25.00
N ASP A 838 -17.03 1.76 23.74
CA ASP A 838 -16.88 2.70 22.63
C ASP A 838 -18.20 3.21 22.03
N GLY A 839 -19.31 2.56 22.36
CA GLY A 839 -20.63 2.87 21.82
C GLY A 839 -20.82 2.31 20.40
N PRO A 840 -21.63 2.96 19.54
CA PRO A 840 -21.91 2.51 18.19
C PRO A 840 -20.65 2.21 17.38
N ALA A 841 -20.53 0.96 16.92
CA ALA A 841 -19.43 0.46 16.12
C ALA A 841 -19.98 -0.16 14.82
N SER A 842 -19.42 -1.29 14.37
CA SER A 842 -19.86 -1.99 13.17
C SER A 842 -20.51 -3.34 13.47
N ILE A 843 -21.32 -3.81 12.51
CA ILE A 843 -22.09 -5.05 12.61
C ILE A 843 -21.17 -6.25 12.88
N VAL A 844 -20.00 -6.29 12.22
CA VAL A 844 -19.01 -7.36 12.42
C VAL A 844 -18.38 -7.34 13.81
N LYS A 845 -18.11 -6.16 14.38
CA LYS A 845 -17.63 -6.02 15.76
C LYS A 845 -18.68 -6.48 16.77
N ALA A 846 -19.95 -6.14 16.55
CA ALA A 846 -21.05 -6.62 17.39
C ALA A 846 -21.17 -8.15 17.37
N ALA A 847 -21.12 -8.76 16.17
CA ALA A 847 -21.14 -10.22 16.02
C ALA A 847 -19.91 -10.89 16.69
N ALA A 848 -18.72 -10.30 16.55
CA ALA A 848 -17.50 -10.78 17.19
C ALA A 848 -17.58 -10.74 18.72
N ALA A 849 -18.11 -9.65 19.30
CA ALA A 849 -18.34 -9.55 20.74
C ALA A 849 -19.29 -10.66 21.23
N GLY A 850 -20.40 -10.91 20.51
CA GLY A 850 -21.31 -12.00 20.82
C GLY A 850 -20.64 -13.38 20.82
N LYS A 851 -19.84 -13.67 19.79
CA LYS A 851 -19.05 -14.90 19.68
C LYS A 851 -18.03 -15.05 20.81
N ALA A 852 -17.34 -13.96 21.19
CA ALA A 852 -16.37 -13.95 22.28
C ALA A 852 -17.03 -14.22 23.65
N ILE A 853 -18.15 -13.54 23.93
CA ILE A 853 -18.96 -13.74 25.15
C ILE A 853 -19.40 -15.21 25.25
N ALA A 854 -19.95 -15.78 24.18
CA ALA A 854 -20.40 -17.16 24.15
C ALA A 854 -19.27 -18.15 24.48
N ARG A 855 -18.10 -18.00 23.86
CA ARG A 855 -16.92 -18.83 24.13
C ARG A 855 -16.46 -18.72 25.58
N ARG A 856 -16.51 -17.51 26.15
CA ARG A 856 -16.14 -17.27 27.55
C ARG A 856 -17.08 -17.99 28.52
N ILE A 857 -18.39 -17.96 28.26
CA ILE A 857 -19.42 -18.66 29.04
C ILE A 857 -19.24 -20.18 28.95
N LEU A 858 -18.91 -20.71 27.75
CA LEU A 858 -18.63 -22.13 27.54
C LEU A 858 -17.28 -22.61 28.12
N GLY A 859 -16.46 -21.70 28.66
CA GLY A 859 -15.14 -22.04 29.17
C GLY A 859 -14.12 -22.40 28.09
N HIS A 860 -14.41 -22.07 26.82
CA HIS A 860 -13.48 -22.29 25.72
C HIS A 860 -12.33 -21.27 25.81
N ARG A 861 -11.10 -21.75 25.64
CA ARG A 861 -9.94 -20.86 25.47
C ARG A 861 -9.97 -20.23 24.09
N ALA A 862 -9.30 -19.08 23.95
CA ALA A 862 -9.04 -18.50 22.64
C ALA A 862 -8.36 -19.55 21.74
N PRO A 863 -8.76 -19.65 20.45
CA PRO A 863 -8.15 -20.60 19.54
C PRO A 863 -6.64 -20.34 19.44
N SER A 864 -5.83 -21.39 19.49
CA SER A 864 -4.41 -21.31 19.17
C SER A 864 -4.25 -20.97 17.69
N ARG A 865 -3.20 -20.21 17.33
CA ARG A 865 -2.82 -20.03 15.91
C ARG A 865 -2.68 -21.42 15.27
N GLY A 866 -3.42 -21.65 14.19
CA GLY A 866 -3.34 -22.90 13.44
C GLY A 866 -1.96 -23.09 12.81
N GLU A 867 -1.67 -24.32 12.37
CA GLU A 867 -0.43 -24.60 11.63
C GLU A 867 -0.33 -23.73 10.37
N THR A 868 0.87 -23.19 10.12
CA THR A 868 1.13 -22.42 8.89
C THR A 868 1.19 -23.38 7.71
N ILE A 869 0.30 -23.19 6.73
CA ILE A 869 0.35 -23.93 5.47
C ILE A 869 1.53 -23.41 4.65
N LEU A 870 2.46 -24.29 4.29
CA LEU A 870 3.62 -23.92 3.50
C LEU A 870 3.25 -23.80 2.00
N PRO A 871 3.77 -22.79 1.29
CA PRO A 871 3.59 -22.69 -0.15
C PRO A 871 4.32 -23.84 -0.86
N GLN A 872 3.69 -24.39 -1.89
CA GLN A 872 4.32 -25.44 -2.73
C GLN A 872 5.34 -24.85 -3.71
N ASP A 873 5.13 -23.61 -4.19
CA ASP A 873 5.98 -22.92 -5.16
C ASP A 873 6.23 -21.47 -4.73
N VAL A 874 7.31 -21.25 -3.98
CA VAL A 874 7.71 -19.90 -3.50
C VAL A 874 8.02 -18.97 -4.68
N ALA A 875 8.72 -19.46 -5.70
CA ALA A 875 9.04 -18.66 -6.87
C ALA A 875 7.74 -18.20 -7.59
N GLY A 876 6.73 -19.07 -7.66
CA GLY A 876 5.44 -18.78 -8.30
C GLY A 876 4.71 -17.69 -7.56
N LEU A 877 4.75 -17.77 -6.23
CA LEU A 877 4.20 -16.77 -5.33
C LEU A 877 4.93 -15.42 -5.44
N LEU A 878 6.26 -15.40 -5.59
CA LEU A 878 7.02 -14.15 -5.81
C LEU A 878 6.60 -13.47 -7.11
N ARG A 879 6.49 -14.21 -8.22
CA ARG A 879 5.97 -13.66 -9.48
C ARG A 879 4.55 -13.17 -9.34
N HIS A 880 3.67 -13.95 -8.72
CA HIS A 880 2.28 -13.56 -8.45
C HIS A 880 2.18 -12.25 -7.65
N ARG A 881 3.06 -12.05 -6.66
CA ARG A 881 3.14 -10.83 -5.84
C ARG A 881 3.73 -9.62 -6.53
N SER A 882 4.47 -9.82 -7.61
CA SER A 882 4.92 -8.72 -8.47
C SER A 882 3.85 -8.26 -9.46
N HIS A 883 2.84 -9.10 -9.73
CA HIS A 883 1.90 -8.88 -10.82
C HIS A 883 0.77 -7.93 -10.42
N ARG A 884 0.69 -6.78 -11.11
CA ARG A 884 -0.37 -5.79 -10.92
C ARG A 884 -1.61 -6.12 -11.75
N ARG A 885 -2.79 -6.03 -11.14
CA ARG A 885 -4.10 -6.30 -11.74
C ARG A 885 -5.16 -5.41 -11.13
N ARG A 886 -5.95 -4.76 -11.99
CA ARG A 886 -7.13 -3.98 -11.57
C ARG A 886 -8.14 -4.87 -10.83
N ARG A 887 -8.84 -4.30 -9.86
CA ARG A 887 -9.96 -4.96 -9.16
C ARG A 887 -11.09 -5.23 -10.14
N ILE A 888 -11.73 -6.39 -10.01
CA ILE A 888 -12.95 -6.66 -10.77
C ILE A 888 -14.07 -5.82 -10.13
N ALA A 889 -14.71 -4.96 -10.91
CA ALA A 889 -15.79 -4.11 -10.41
C ALA A 889 -17.02 -4.96 -10.11
N ALA A 890 -17.60 -4.80 -8.92
CA ALA A 890 -18.86 -5.45 -8.56
C ALA A 890 -19.98 -4.97 -9.50
N PRO A 891 -20.80 -5.88 -10.07
CA PRO A 891 -21.88 -5.47 -10.94
C PRO A 891 -22.90 -4.64 -10.16
N VAL A 892 -23.28 -3.48 -10.70
CA VAL A 892 -24.28 -2.59 -10.08
C VAL A 892 -25.57 -2.54 -10.89
N THR A 893 -26.68 -2.27 -10.22
CA THR A 893 -27.98 -1.98 -10.85
C THR A 893 -27.96 -0.56 -11.39
N PRO A 894 -28.30 -0.32 -12.68
CA PRO A 894 -28.35 1.01 -13.27
C PRO A 894 -29.30 1.96 -12.52
N THR A 895 -28.95 3.24 -12.42
CA THR A 895 -29.69 4.23 -11.60
C THR A 895 -31.17 4.31 -11.95
N GLU A 896 -31.51 4.23 -13.23
CA GLU A 896 -32.89 4.24 -13.75
C GLU A 896 -33.73 3.03 -13.31
N SER A 897 -33.08 1.94 -12.89
CA SER A 897 -33.72 0.70 -12.41
C SER A 897 -33.71 0.59 -10.88
N ARG A 898 -33.22 1.60 -10.16
CA ARG A 898 -33.15 1.58 -8.69
C ARG A 898 -34.47 2.01 -8.09
N ASP A 899 -35.13 1.07 -7.43
CA ASP A 899 -36.27 1.35 -6.56
C ASP A 899 -35.91 1.07 -5.08
N ARG A 900 -36.93 0.98 -4.21
CA ARG A 900 -36.75 0.74 -2.78
C ARG A 900 -36.41 -0.71 -2.43
N ASP A 901 -36.71 -1.65 -3.31
CA ASP A 901 -36.65 -3.09 -3.03
C ASP A 901 -35.52 -3.80 -3.81
N THR A 902 -35.03 -3.20 -4.89
CA THR A 902 -34.03 -3.80 -5.79
C THR A 902 -32.62 -3.60 -5.24
N GLU A 903 -31.90 -4.71 -5.03
CA GLU A 903 -30.48 -4.65 -4.61
C GLU A 903 -29.65 -3.82 -5.60
N VAL A 904 -28.89 -2.85 -5.08
CA VAL A 904 -28.06 -1.97 -5.91
C VAL A 904 -26.77 -2.66 -6.31
N MET A 905 -26.01 -3.14 -5.33
CA MET A 905 -24.86 -4.00 -5.60
C MET A 905 -25.39 -5.37 -5.98
N ARG A 906 -24.82 -6.03 -6.98
CA ARG A 906 -25.17 -7.40 -7.39
C ARG A 906 -24.00 -8.35 -7.11
N THR A 907 -24.30 -9.64 -7.07
CA THR A 907 -23.30 -10.70 -6.87
C THR A 907 -22.52 -10.95 -8.15
N TYR A 908 -21.26 -11.36 -8.03
CA TYR A 908 -20.43 -11.74 -9.17
C TYR A 908 -20.99 -12.97 -9.89
N VAL A 909 -20.69 -13.09 -11.18
CA VAL A 909 -20.71 -14.41 -11.83
C VAL A 909 -19.45 -15.19 -11.48
N GLU A 910 -19.46 -16.53 -11.67
CA GLU A 910 -18.34 -17.37 -11.24
C GLU A 910 -17.00 -16.95 -11.84
N GLU A 911 -16.96 -16.59 -13.13
CA GLU A 911 -15.73 -16.15 -13.79
C GLU A 911 -15.13 -14.88 -13.15
N GLU A 912 -15.97 -13.87 -12.88
CA GLU A 912 -15.58 -12.63 -12.20
C GLU A 912 -15.04 -12.92 -10.80
N ALA A 913 -15.75 -13.74 -10.02
CA ALA A 913 -15.34 -14.11 -8.68
C ALA A 913 -14.02 -14.88 -8.65
N ARG A 914 -13.80 -15.79 -9.62
CA ARG A 914 -12.54 -16.53 -9.75
C ARG A 914 -11.38 -15.63 -10.17
N SER A 915 -11.62 -14.71 -11.09
CA SER A 915 -10.64 -13.70 -11.51
C SER A 915 -10.21 -12.82 -10.33
N GLU A 916 -11.19 -12.30 -9.58
CA GLU A 916 -10.94 -11.49 -8.40
C GLU A 916 -10.24 -12.27 -7.28
N ALA A 917 -10.68 -13.49 -6.98
CA ALA A 917 -10.04 -14.35 -5.98
C ALA A 917 -8.60 -14.72 -6.36
N THR A 918 -8.31 -14.84 -7.66
CA THR A 918 -6.95 -15.11 -8.18
C THR A 918 -5.97 -13.99 -7.78
N ARG A 919 -6.43 -12.76 -7.59
CA ARG A 919 -5.58 -11.64 -7.16
C ARG A 919 -5.01 -11.82 -5.75
N CYS A 920 -5.57 -12.72 -4.92
CA CYS A 920 -5.11 -12.91 -3.53
C CYS A 920 -3.62 -13.27 -3.48
N LEU A 921 -2.86 -12.59 -2.61
CA LEU A 921 -1.40 -12.74 -2.50
C LEU A 921 -0.94 -13.85 -1.55
N ASP A 922 -1.85 -14.67 -1.01
CA ASP A 922 -1.53 -15.80 -0.14
C ASP A 922 -0.66 -15.43 1.09
N CYS A 923 -0.88 -14.25 1.68
CA CYS A 923 -0.09 -13.69 2.80
C CYS A 923 0.02 -14.60 4.03
N HIS A 924 -0.93 -15.54 4.21
CA HIS A 924 -0.94 -16.53 5.29
C HIS A 924 0.10 -17.66 5.13
N THR A 925 0.74 -17.80 3.97
CA THR A 925 1.71 -18.89 3.71
C THR A 925 3.17 -18.43 3.70
N PHE A 926 3.40 -17.17 3.33
CA PHE A 926 4.72 -16.61 3.10
C PHE A 926 4.64 -15.08 3.19
N CYS A 927 5.61 -14.39 3.79
CA CYS A 927 5.58 -12.91 3.89
C CYS A 927 6.58 -12.25 2.93
N SER A 928 7.86 -12.13 3.28
CA SER A 928 8.93 -11.61 2.39
C SER A 928 8.67 -10.23 1.74
N LEU A 929 7.64 -9.49 2.17
CA LEU A 929 7.31 -8.18 1.59
C LEU A 929 8.45 -7.19 1.78
N CYS A 930 9.02 -7.15 2.98
CA CYS A 930 10.15 -6.30 3.31
C CYS A 930 11.44 -6.63 2.54
N VAL A 931 11.59 -7.89 2.08
CA VAL A 931 12.69 -8.33 1.21
C VAL A 931 12.48 -7.80 -0.21
N GLY A 932 11.27 -7.95 -0.75
CA GLY A 932 10.94 -7.50 -2.10
C GLY A 932 11.05 -5.99 -2.30
N VAL A 933 10.82 -5.18 -1.25
CA VAL A 933 10.87 -3.72 -1.31
C VAL A 933 12.20 -3.11 -0.85
N CYS A 934 13.17 -3.95 -0.46
CA CYS A 934 14.48 -3.46 -0.02
C CYS A 934 15.32 -3.10 -1.26
N PRO A 935 15.65 -1.82 -1.50
CA PRO A 935 16.39 -1.46 -2.69
C PRO A 935 17.82 -2.03 -2.70
N ASN A 936 18.44 -2.15 -1.51
CA ASN A 936 19.82 -2.60 -1.33
C ASN A 936 19.96 -4.12 -1.12
N LEU A 937 18.86 -4.87 -1.18
CA LEU A 937 18.82 -6.31 -0.92
C LEU A 937 19.37 -6.71 0.47
N ALA A 938 19.28 -5.79 1.44
CA ALA A 938 19.76 -6.00 2.80
C ALA A 938 18.90 -6.98 3.59
N LEU A 939 17.58 -7.07 3.32
CA LEU A 939 16.72 -8.03 3.99
C LEU A 939 16.70 -9.35 3.22
N GLN A 940 16.91 -10.46 3.92
CA GLN A 940 16.98 -11.81 3.35
C GLN A 940 15.94 -12.73 3.98
N THR A 941 15.22 -13.49 3.14
CA THR A 941 14.32 -14.54 3.64
C THR A 941 15.09 -15.83 3.82
N TYR A 942 14.91 -16.46 4.97
CA TYR A 942 15.50 -17.76 5.28
C TYR A 942 14.45 -18.74 5.79
N ARG A 943 14.72 -20.03 5.59
CA ARG A 943 13.87 -21.11 6.10
C ARG A 943 14.32 -21.53 7.50
N SER A 944 13.37 -21.75 8.40
CA SER A 944 13.57 -22.35 9.72
C SER A 944 12.78 -23.65 9.81
N ASP A 945 13.43 -24.73 10.25
CA ASP A 945 12.78 -26.02 10.50
C ASP A 945 12.44 -26.23 11.99
N GLU A 946 12.44 -25.15 12.79
CA GLU A 946 12.14 -25.23 14.22
C GLU A 946 10.63 -25.47 14.48
N PRO A 947 10.27 -26.51 15.23
CA PRO A 947 8.87 -26.78 15.58
C PRO A 947 8.23 -25.60 16.33
N GLY A 948 7.00 -25.25 15.97
CA GLY A 948 6.24 -24.17 16.61
C GLY A 948 6.61 -22.76 16.15
N ARG A 949 7.59 -22.60 15.24
CA ARG A 949 7.86 -21.34 14.55
C ARG A 949 7.35 -21.37 13.11
N GLN A 950 7.10 -20.17 12.56
CA GLN A 950 6.83 -20.03 11.13
C GLN A 950 8.06 -20.45 10.33
N ALA A 951 7.85 -21.25 9.29
CA ALA A 951 8.95 -21.84 8.52
C ALA A 951 9.75 -20.82 7.71
N PHE A 952 9.20 -19.64 7.41
CA PHE A 952 9.94 -18.57 6.73
C PHE A 952 10.11 -17.38 7.64
N GLN A 953 11.33 -16.90 7.74
CA GLN A 953 11.75 -15.79 8.58
C GLN A 953 12.59 -14.80 7.76
N VAL A 954 12.82 -13.61 8.32
CA VAL A 954 13.60 -12.57 7.67
C VAL A 954 14.71 -12.12 8.62
N ALA A 955 15.91 -11.93 8.07
CA ALA A 955 17.04 -11.28 8.74
C ALA A 955 17.50 -10.07 7.91
N VAL A 956 18.19 -9.13 8.55
CA VAL A 956 18.76 -7.94 7.93
C VAL A 956 20.28 -8.09 7.90
N ILE A 957 20.90 -7.99 6.73
CA ILE A 957 22.34 -7.79 6.59
C ILE A 957 22.58 -6.31 6.91
N ALA A 958 23.10 -6.03 8.11
CA ALA A 958 23.20 -4.68 8.64
C ALA A 958 24.09 -3.79 7.77
N ASP A 959 25.20 -4.33 7.26
CA ASP A 959 26.18 -3.64 6.42
C ASP A 959 25.58 -3.13 5.09
N LEU A 960 24.53 -3.79 4.57
CA LEU A 960 23.83 -3.36 3.35
C LEU A 960 22.63 -2.43 3.62
N CYS A 961 22.25 -2.27 4.89
CA CYS A 961 21.07 -1.52 5.29
C CYS A 961 21.41 -0.06 5.53
N ASN A 962 20.87 0.84 4.71
CA ASN A 962 21.01 2.29 4.87
C ASN A 962 19.92 2.91 5.78
N GLU A 963 19.14 2.08 6.48
CA GLU A 963 18.02 2.49 7.31
C GLU A 963 17.00 3.42 6.60
N CYS A 964 16.83 3.32 5.27
CA CYS A 964 15.93 4.21 4.51
C CYS A 964 14.47 4.18 4.97
N GLY A 965 14.04 3.13 5.68
CA GLY A 965 12.70 3.01 6.24
C GLY A 965 11.68 2.38 5.31
N ASN A 966 11.98 2.20 4.01
CA ASN A 966 11.01 1.73 3.01
C ASN A 966 10.30 0.41 3.42
N CYS A 967 11.04 -0.54 4.00
CA CYS A 967 10.47 -1.81 4.49
C CYS A 967 9.45 -1.66 5.62
N THR A 968 9.48 -0.55 6.37
CA THR A 968 8.48 -0.22 7.40
C THR A 968 7.14 0.05 6.75
N THR A 969 7.11 0.83 5.68
CA THR A 969 5.87 1.20 4.97
C THR A 969 5.07 -0.03 4.55
N PHE A 970 5.73 -1.04 3.98
CA PHE A 970 5.07 -2.25 3.47
C PHE A 970 4.97 -3.41 4.46
N CYS A 971 5.45 -3.23 5.70
CA CYS A 971 5.23 -4.23 6.72
C CYS A 971 3.73 -4.22 7.10
N PRO A 972 3.01 -5.36 7.02
CA PRO A 972 1.59 -5.39 7.34
C PRO A 972 1.30 -5.28 8.85
N THR A 973 2.34 -5.28 9.68
CA THR A 973 2.28 -5.13 11.13
C THR A 973 2.63 -3.71 11.55
N SER A 974 2.53 -3.40 12.84
CA SER A 974 2.97 -2.11 13.39
C SER A 974 4.50 -1.95 13.50
N GLY A 975 5.28 -2.93 13.02
CA GLY A 975 6.73 -2.98 13.17
C GLY A 975 7.55 -2.33 12.05
N ARG A 976 8.86 -2.32 12.28
CA ARG A 976 9.94 -1.75 11.46
C ARG A 976 10.94 -2.85 11.12
N PRO A 977 10.80 -3.57 9.99
CA PRO A 977 11.63 -4.74 9.70
C PRO A 977 13.13 -4.49 9.78
N TYR A 978 13.62 -3.34 9.34
CA TYR A 978 15.05 -2.99 9.40
C TYR A 978 15.62 -2.86 10.83
N ARG A 979 14.77 -2.65 11.85
CA ARG A 979 15.15 -2.54 13.27
C ARG A 979 14.71 -3.71 14.12
N ASP A 980 13.53 -4.27 13.84
CA ASP A 980 12.87 -5.25 14.71
C ASP A 980 13.20 -6.69 14.32
N LYS A 981 13.72 -6.94 13.11
CA LYS A 981 14.20 -8.27 12.69
C LYS A 981 15.67 -8.49 13.06
N PRO A 982 16.13 -9.74 13.20
CA PRO A 982 17.51 -10.04 13.51
C PRO A 982 18.49 -9.33 12.57
N ARG A 983 19.43 -8.57 13.12
CA ARG A 983 20.43 -7.82 12.34
C ARG A 983 21.77 -8.55 12.39
N LEU A 984 22.23 -8.99 11.22
CA LEU A 984 23.47 -9.71 11.00
C LEU A 984 24.55 -8.73 10.55
N TYR A 985 25.65 -8.72 11.29
CA TYR A 985 26.83 -7.90 11.02
C TYR A 985 27.90 -8.77 10.40
N LEU A 986 28.51 -8.26 9.33
CA LEU A 986 29.64 -8.91 8.67
C LEU A 986 30.97 -8.45 9.28
N ASN A 987 31.02 -7.22 9.81
CA ASN A 987 32.18 -6.66 10.46
C ASN A 987 32.13 -6.79 12.00
N ARG A 988 33.23 -7.26 12.60
CA ARG A 988 33.32 -7.47 14.06
C ARG A 988 33.24 -6.18 14.86
N GLN A 989 33.89 -5.11 14.41
CA GLN A 989 33.87 -3.82 15.10
C GLN A 989 32.44 -3.27 15.15
N ASP A 990 31.73 -3.27 14.02
CA ASP A 990 30.36 -2.75 13.94
C ASP A 990 29.41 -3.57 14.83
N PHE A 991 29.60 -4.88 14.92
CA PHE A 991 28.89 -5.77 15.85
C PHE A 991 29.19 -5.42 17.33
N ASP A 992 30.47 -5.21 17.67
CA ASP A 992 30.92 -4.90 19.02
C ASP A 992 30.50 -3.48 19.49
N GLU A 993 30.10 -2.60 18.57
CA GLU A 993 29.51 -1.30 18.89
C GLU A 993 28.01 -1.38 19.25
N GLN A 994 27.32 -2.46 18.90
CA GLN A 994 25.88 -2.61 19.18
C GLN A 994 25.60 -3.03 20.62
N GLN A 995 24.41 -2.67 21.12
CA GLN A 995 23.96 -3.08 22.46
C GLN A 995 22.89 -4.17 22.43
N ASP A 996 22.08 -4.25 21.38
CA ASP A 996 20.94 -5.15 21.32
C ASP A 996 20.60 -5.53 19.87
N ASN A 997 19.87 -6.62 19.69
CA ASN A 997 19.44 -7.15 18.39
C ASN A 997 20.57 -7.18 17.33
N ALA A 998 21.76 -7.64 17.72
CA ALA A 998 22.92 -7.77 16.85
C ALA A 998 23.43 -9.20 16.87
N PHE A 999 23.73 -9.73 15.69
CA PHE A 999 24.17 -11.11 15.50
C PHE A 999 25.36 -11.14 14.55
N MET A 1000 26.33 -12.01 14.80
CA MET A 1000 27.47 -12.23 13.91
C MET A 1000 27.67 -13.73 13.73
N ILE A 1001 27.74 -14.19 12.47
CA ILE A 1001 27.99 -15.59 12.12
C ILE A 1001 29.43 -15.71 11.64
N PHE A 1002 30.16 -16.68 12.17
CA PHE A 1002 31.53 -16.94 11.79
C PHE A 1002 31.84 -18.44 11.90
N HIS A 1003 33.02 -18.83 11.44
CA HIS A 1003 33.48 -20.21 11.47
C HIS A 1003 34.61 -20.36 12.49
N GLU A 1004 34.42 -21.20 13.50
CA GLU A 1004 35.41 -21.45 14.55
C GLU A 1004 35.52 -22.97 14.81
N ASN A 1005 36.71 -23.48 15.14
CA ASN A 1005 36.92 -24.89 15.53
C ASN A 1005 36.37 -25.95 14.55
N GLY A 1006 36.30 -25.63 13.24
CA GLY A 1006 35.76 -26.56 12.24
C GLY A 1006 34.23 -26.60 12.15
N GLY A 1007 33.53 -25.64 12.79
CA GLY A 1007 32.08 -25.52 12.78
C GLY A 1007 31.60 -24.08 12.62
N TRP A 1008 30.29 -23.93 12.45
CA TRP A 1008 29.62 -22.64 12.42
C TRP A 1008 29.22 -22.22 13.84
N SER A 1009 29.57 -20.99 14.18
CA SER A 1009 29.31 -20.37 15.49
C SER A 1009 28.60 -19.03 15.30
N MET A 1010 27.95 -18.55 16.36
CA MET A 1010 27.28 -17.25 16.35
C MET A 1010 27.45 -16.53 17.69
N ASP A 1011 27.80 -15.25 17.60
CA ASP A 1011 27.69 -14.29 18.71
C ASP A 1011 26.41 -13.48 18.54
N GLY A 1012 25.75 -13.16 19.65
CA GLY A 1012 24.49 -12.42 19.69
C GLY A 1012 24.46 -11.46 20.87
N ARG A 1013 24.11 -10.19 20.64
CA ARG A 1013 24.04 -9.17 21.70
C ARG A 1013 22.61 -8.88 22.11
N PHE A 1014 22.36 -8.98 23.40
CA PHE A 1014 21.08 -8.70 24.03
C PHE A 1014 21.28 -7.87 25.29
N ALA A 1015 20.67 -6.69 25.34
CA ALA A 1015 20.76 -5.75 26.48
C ALA A 1015 22.21 -5.53 26.99
N GLY A 1016 23.15 -5.36 26.06
CA GLY A 1016 24.58 -5.12 26.29
C GLY A 1016 25.44 -6.38 26.45
N ASN A 1017 24.84 -7.54 26.71
CA ASN A 1017 25.55 -8.80 26.94
C ASN A 1017 25.74 -9.59 25.64
N THR A 1018 26.93 -10.18 25.47
CA THR A 1018 27.22 -11.09 24.36
C THR A 1018 26.96 -12.54 24.78
N HIS A 1019 26.11 -13.21 24.03
CA HIS A 1019 25.83 -14.64 24.11
C HIS A 1019 26.52 -15.34 22.94
N HIS A 1020 27.00 -16.57 23.15
CA HIS A 1020 27.74 -17.35 22.16
C HIS A 1020 27.11 -18.74 22.01
N ILE A 1021 26.97 -19.22 20.78
CA ILE A 1021 26.52 -20.59 20.49
C ILE A 1021 27.38 -21.28 19.43
N ASP A 1022 27.52 -22.59 19.57
CA ASP A 1022 28.14 -23.48 18.59
C ASP A 1022 27.13 -24.52 18.10
N LEU A 1023 27.13 -24.81 16.80
CA LEU A 1023 26.26 -25.86 16.23
C LEU A 1023 26.63 -27.30 16.63
N GLN A 1024 27.76 -27.50 17.33
CA GLN A 1024 28.23 -28.82 17.79
C GLN A 1024 27.78 -29.20 19.21
N GLY A 1025 27.15 -28.29 19.98
CA GLY A 1025 26.76 -28.51 21.38
C GLY A 1025 25.29 -28.92 21.62
N ASP A 1026 25.02 -29.50 22.80
CA ASP A 1026 23.68 -29.87 23.27
C ASP A 1026 22.72 -28.66 23.29
N GLY A 1027 21.44 -28.92 22.99
CA GLY A 1027 20.42 -27.93 22.63
C GLY A 1027 20.25 -26.72 23.57
N ALA A 1028 19.71 -25.63 23.01
CA ALA A 1028 19.48 -24.36 23.69
C ALA A 1028 18.59 -24.50 24.94
N SER A 1029 19.03 -23.92 26.07
CA SER A 1029 18.33 -23.97 27.37
C SER A 1029 17.58 -22.69 27.74
N ASP A 1030 17.84 -21.57 27.06
CA ASP A 1030 17.14 -20.28 27.25
C ASP A 1030 16.62 -19.67 25.92
N ALA A 1031 15.82 -18.60 26.04
CA ALA A 1031 15.17 -17.96 24.89
C ALA A 1031 16.15 -17.26 23.92
N HIS A 1032 17.26 -16.71 24.41
CA HIS A 1032 18.28 -16.04 23.58
C HIS A 1032 19.07 -17.09 22.78
N ALA A 1033 19.50 -18.17 23.44
CA ALA A 1033 20.17 -19.28 22.80
C ALA A 1033 19.28 -19.94 21.74
N LEU A 1034 17.97 -20.08 22.00
CA LEU A 1034 17.03 -20.62 21.03
C LEU A 1034 16.91 -19.70 19.81
N ALA A 1035 16.73 -18.39 20.02
CA ALA A 1035 16.69 -17.39 18.95
C ALA A 1035 17.94 -17.42 18.05
N MET A 1036 19.12 -17.43 18.66
CA MET A 1036 20.39 -17.54 17.95
C MET A 1036 20.48 -18.86 17.17
N TYR A 1037 20.04 -19.98 17.77
CA TYR A 1037 20.05 -21.28 17.12
C TYR A 1037 19.15 -21.35 15.90
N THR A 1038 17.93 -20.79 15.99
CA THR A 1038 16.99 -20.64 14.86
C THR A 1038 17.65 -19.89 13.71
N LEU A 1039 18.26 -18.74 14.03
CA LEU A 1039 18.87 -17.86 13.05
C LEU A 1039 20.08 -18.53 12.41
N LEU A 1040 20.98 -19.11 13.20
CA LEU A 1040 22.20 -19.75 12.72
C LEU A 1040 21.89 -20.94 11.81
N ARG A 1041 20.96 -21.82 12.19
CA ARG A 1041 20.55 -22.96 11.33
C ARG A 1041 19.93 -22.47 10.02
N GLY A 1042 19.01 -21.52 10.10
CA GLY A 1042 18.29 -21.02 8.94
C GLY A 1042 19.18 -20.22 7.98
N MET A 1043 20.07 -19.39 8.51
CA MET A 1043 21.02 -18.62 7.72
C MET A 1043 22.17 -19.47 7.17
N ARG A 1044 22.57 -20.57 7.81
CA ARG A 1044 23.55 -21.50 7.20
C ARG A 1044 23.00 -22.14 5.92
N GLN A 1045 21.74 -22.55 5.94
CA GLN A 1045 21.05 -23.04 4.74
C GLN A 1045 20.75 -21.88 3.77
N SER A 1046 20.53 -20.70 4.37
CA SER A 1046 20.20 -19.33 3.93
C SER A 1046 21.13 -18.58 2.99
N ALA A 1047 22.36 -18.44 3.46
CA ALA A 1047 23.16 -17.25 3.26
C ALA A 1047 24.38 -17.61 2.43
N ALA A 1048 24.16 -17.59 1.12
CA ALA A 1048 25.18 -17.77 0.10
C ALA A 1048 26.37 -16.79 0.26
N PHE A 1049 26.16 -15.64 0.91
CA PHE A 1049 27.17 -14.60 1.14
C PHE A 1049 28.05 -14.80 2.39
N LEU A 1050 27.76 -15.76 3.28
CA LEU A 1050 28.56 -15.93 4.50
C LEU A 1050 29.95 -16.51 4.17
N PRO A 1051 31.04 -15.92 4.72
CA PRO A 1051 32.39 -16.40 4.48
C PRO A 1051 32.57 -17.82 5.04
N THR A 1052 33.18 -18.70 4.25
CA THR A 1052 33.44 -20.12 4.60
C THR A 1052 34.68 -20.34 5.46
N ALA A 1053 35.40 -19.27 5.82
CA ALA A 1053 36.54 -19.29 6.70
C ALA A 1053 36.48 -18.10 7.66
N MET A 1054 37.12 -18.24 8.82
CA MET A 1054 37.36 -17.15 9.78
C MET A 1054 38.35 -16.17 9.14
N ALA A 1055 37.86 -15.34 8.23
CA ALA A 1055 38.61 -14.21 7.74
C ALA A 1055 38.19 -13.03 8.58
N ASP A 1056 39.14 -12.45 9.32
CA ASP A 1056 39.13 -11.04 9.69
C ASP A 1056 39.17 -10.21 8.39
N ALA A 1057 38.13 -10.32 7.58
CA ALA A 1057 37.94 -9.53 6.40
C ALA A 1057 37.07 -8.34 6.83
N VAL A 1058 37.73 -7.39 7.52
CA VAL A 1058 37.54 -5.98 7.14
C VAL A 1058 37.54 -5.99 5.61
N ALA A 1059 36.62 -5.29 4.94
CA ALA A 1059 36.76 -5.05 3.51
C ALA A 1059 38.22 -4.63 3.31
N GLU A 1060 39.07 -5.54 2.82
CA GLU A 1060 40.45 -5.19 2.53
C GLU A 1060 40.22 -4.11 1.49
N LYS A 1061 40.53 -2.86 1.87
CA LYS A 1061 40.71 -1.78 0.90
C LYS A 1061 41.42 -2.45 -0.23
N SER A 1062 40.76 -2.55 -1.38
CA SER A 1062 41.26 -3.36 -2.47
C SER A 1062 42.76 -3.07 -2.57
N ASN A 1063 43.64 -4.06 -2.70
CA ASN A 1063 45.08 -3.82 -2.87
C ASN A 1063 45.40 -2.96 -4.14
N ARG A 1064 44.36 -2.43 -4.81
CA ARG A 1064 44.40 -1.43 -5.85
C ARG A 1064 44.69 -0.06 -5.19
N PRO A 1065 45.66 0.70 -5.69
CA PRO A 1065 45.90 2.07 -5.23
C PRO A 1065 44.67 2.92 -5.57
N LEU A 1066 43.81 3.15 -4.58
CA LEU A 1066 42.75 4.14 -4.69
C LEU A 1066 43.37 5.52 -4.43
N PRO A 1067 43.09 6.53 -5.27
CA PRO A 1067 43.60 7.87 -5.03
C PRO A 1067 43.03 8.45 -3.72
N GLU A 1068 43.92 8.86 -2.80
CA GLU A 1068 43.55 9.69 -1.66
C GLU A 1068 43.44 11.13 -2.15
N PHE A 1069 42.21 11.58 -2.42
CA PHE A 1069 41.93 12.99 -2.62
C PHE A 1069 41.76 13.63 -1.24
N GLU A 1070 42.57 14.65 -0.92
CA GLU A 1070 42.34 15.45 0.29
C GLU A 1070 40.99 16.16 0.16
N ALA A 1071 40.17 16.07 1.21
CA ALA A 1071 38.82 16.66 1.28
C ALA A 1071 38.86 18.19 1.38
#